data_AF-A0A9Y2P8X3-F1
#
_entry.id   AF-A0A9Y2P8X3-F1
#
_cell.length_a   1.000
_cell.length_b   1.000
_cell.length_c   1.000
_cell.angle_alpha   90.00
_cell.angle_beta   90.00
_cell.angle_gamma   90.00
#
_symmetry.space_group_name_H-M   'P 1'
#
loop_
_entity.id
_entity.type
_entity.pdbx_description
1 polymer ?
#
loop_
_entity_poly.entity_id
_entity_poly.type
_entity_poly.pdbx_seq_one_letter_code
_entity_poly.pdbx_strand_id
1 'polypeptide(L)'
;MNKVITEGIVLMPPAFSGGLDVWSSGDGTPGSDTYDNAVNAGFVPADADFGGCLELQKTEATQKLRHMGQTPLLPGCYLQIKARIKAVSGALPSVRIAAWAGGSGSSHISGVVETGPSTTLTNYGEVVEISAIVGTGARGGVDMAWGRNASYGHMGLDLTGASGGVLRIDDIEITDITSAYLRDMLSLVDVTDFGAVGDGVSNDAPAFEAADDAADGRRILVPAGVFQLDDTVSLNHRVVFEGTVTMASDKMLLLTRDFDFPTYAAAFGNEELGFKKAFQALLNNADHESLDLGGRKVSLSAPIDMQAAVPNKTSYATRRVIRNGQIEAQSGAAWDSVTVTSQATYDPNDSRTLSLVADIANVPVGALVEGAGVGREIYVKSKNTGAGELTLNAPLYDAAGTQVFTFRDFKYMLDFSGFSALSKFGLTEVELQCNSHCSAIRLSPAGSVFSLDHCFISRPKDRGISSIGTGCQGILVDHCQFLSSEEAEDVPDRSSVALNVNANDAKLRNNRVTKFRHFALLAGGNNTVAGNHFFQGDSVAGGVRTAGLILASTYCSTTVSDNYIDNCFIEWTNEQDPTPDFTSGFSFSSLSISDNVFLSGDVAPWFSYIVVKPHGSGHFLNGVSVGGNKFRSINGNIDRAERVDTSFSGLDFSRSKNVFFAGNSFHNVDALVANPARIRHVQSSAAKTWTVDPVDALPFGGRSRGVDSVIALGPITTSGGSTRHAMPYANLEQGSNKDQVDLVWEESVKGEVQLTLRMDK
;
A
#
# COMPACT_ATOMS: atom_id res chain seq x y z
N MET A 1 -1.64 -26.06 34.25
CA MET A 1 -2.94 -26.75 34.47
C MET A 1 -2.63 -28.08 35.15
N ASN A 2 -3.26 -28.37 36.30
CA ASN A 2 -3.06 -29.62 37.04
C ASN A 2 -3.84 -30.74 36.33
N LYS A 3 -3.14 -31.73 35.78
CA LYS A 3 -3.75 -32.79 34.97
C LYS A 3 -4.67 -33.72 35.77
N VAL A 4 -4.48 -33.79 37.09
CA VAL A 4 -5.39 -34.50 38.02
C VAL A 4 -6.81 -33.96 37.90
N ILE A 5 -6.96 -32.64 37.81
CA ILE A 5 -8.26 -31.96 37.78
C ILE A 5 -8.90 -32.07 36.39
N THR A 6 -8.10 -31.93 35.33
CA THR A 6 -8.64 -31.85 33.97
C THR A 6 -8.85 -33.20 33.29
N GLU A 7 -8.16 -34.25 33.74
CA GLU A 7 -8.24 -35.59 33.14
C GLU A 7 -8.77 -36.66 34.12
N GLY A 8 -9.13 -36.27 35.36
CA GLY A 8 -9.77 -37.17 36.34
C GLY A 8 -8.86 -38.29 36.88
N ILE A 9 -7.54 -38.07 36.87
CA ILE A 9 -6.53 -39.10 37.17
C ILE A 9 -6.32 -39.22 38.67
N VAL A 10 -6.34 -40.43 39.20
CA VAL A 10 -5.96 -40.73 40.59
C VAL A 10 -4.45 -40.97 40.64
N LEU A 11 -3.70 -40.04 41.22
CA LEU A 11 -2.24 -40.17 41.40
C LEU A 11 -1.86 -40.69 42.78
N MET A 12 -2.64 -40.34 43.82
CA MET A 12 -2.36 -40.69 45.20
C MET A 12 -2.51 -42.20 45.43
N PRO A 13 -1.46 -42.89 45.93
CA PRO A 13 -1.59 -44.25 46.44
C PRO A 13 -2.60 -44.31 47.61
N PRO A 14 -3.27 -45.46 47.83
CA PRO A 14 -4.07 -45.68 49.03
C PRO A 14 -3.22 -45.57 50.30
N ALA A 15 -3.75 -44.96 51.36
CA ALA A 15 -3.11 -44.93 52.66
C ALA A 15 -2.84 -46.35 53.19
N PHE A 16 -1.77 -46.54 53.97
CA PHE A 16 -1.45 -47.83 54.60
C PHE A 16 -2.56 -48.34 55.52
N SER A 17 -3.39 -47.45 56.06
CA SER A 17 -4.58 -47.79 56.85
C SER A 17 -5.65 -48.56 56.07
N GLY A 18 -5.60 -48.51 54.73
CA GLY A 18 -6.48 -49.28 53.84
C GLY A 18 -6.07 -50.75 53.67
N GLY A 19 -4.91 -51.16 54.14
CA GLY A 19 -4.35 -52.51 53.97
C GLY A 19 -2.97 -52.52 53.31
N LEU A 20 -2.22 -53.61 53.52
CA LEU A 20 -0.88 -53.82 52.95
C LEU A 20 -0.88 -54.74 51.71
N ASP A 21 -2.06 -55.17 51.26
CA ASP A 21 -2.29 -56.07 50.12
C ASP A 21 -2.00 -55.43 48.77
N VAL A 22 -1.91 -54.10 48.72
CA VAL A 22 -1.53 -53.32 47.51
C VAL A 22 -0.12 -52.73 47.59
N TRP A 23 0.64 -53.10 48.62
CA TRP A 23 2.01 -52.65 48.85
C TRP A 23 2.98 -53.81 48.71
N SER A 24 3.85 -53.75 47.70
CA SER A 24 4.70 -54.85 47.28
C SER A 24 6.13 -54.74 47.81
N SER A 25 6.70 -55.88 48.18
CA SER A 25 8.13 -56.08 48.44
C SER A 25 8.97 -56.31 47.17
N GLY A 26 8.31 -56.41 46.00
CA GLY A 26 8.88 -56.50 44.66
C GLY A 26 8.78 -55.19 43.88
N ASP A 27 8.57 -55.27 42.56
CA ASP A 27 8.48 -54.11 41.66
C ASP A 27 7.07 -53.49 41.57
N GLY A 28 6.11 -54.02 42.33
CA GLY A 28 4.71 -53.58 42.29
C GLY A 28 3.91 -54.12 41.09
N THR A 29 4.55 -54.83 40.17
CA THR A 29 3.89 -55.45 39.01
C THR A 29 2.98 -56.61 39.43
N PRO A 30 1.97 -56.97 38.62
CA PRO A 30 1.11 -58.13 38.89
C PRO A 30 1.91 -59.40 39.20
N GLY A 31 1.56 -60.10 40.27
CA GLY A 31 2.25 -61.30 40.74
C GLY A 31 3.45 -61.06 41.67
N SER A 32 3.77 -59.80 42.01
CA SER A 32 4.77 -59.49 43.04
C SER A 32 4.22 -59.82 44.44
N ASP A 33 5.10 -60.27 45.34
CA ASP A 33 4.76 -60.48 46.75
C ASP A 33 4.33 -59.16 47.42
N THR A 34 3.36 -59.24 48.32
CA THR A 34 2.79 -58.10 49.05
C THR A 34 3.23 -58.11 50.51
N TYR A 35 3.08 -56.98 51.19
CA TYR A 35 3.32 -56.89 52.64
C TYR A 35 2.14 -57.36 53.48
N ASP A 36 1.04 -57.81 52.85
CA ASP A 36 -0.05 -58.44 53.58
C ASP A 36 0.39 -59.78 54.14
N ASN A 37 0.23 -59.96 55.45
CA ASN A 37 0.71 -61.11 56.22
C ASN A 37 2.25 -61.33 56.20
N ALA A 38 3.03 -60.36 55.73
CA ALA A 38 4.49 -60.44 55.78
C ALA A 38 4.98 -60.34 57.24
N VAL A 39 5.85 -61.27 57.66
CA VAL A 39 6.31 -61.34 59.06
C VAL A 39 7.13 -60.11 59.48
N ASN A 40 7.73 -59.42 58.51
CA ASN A 40 8.59 -58.25 58.72
C ASN A 40 7.87 -56.91 58.51
N ALA A 41 6.54 -56.88 58.33
CA ALA A 41 5.79 -55.65 58.10
C ALA A 41 4.46 -55.64 58.85
N GLY A 42 4.00 -54.47 59.28
CA GLY A 42 2.70 -54.33 59.95
C GLY A 42 2.19 -52.90 59.95
N PHE A 43 0.87 -52.73 59.93
CA PHE A 43 0.24 -51.42 60.08
C PHE A 43 0.23 -51.00 61.55
N VAL A 44 0.71 -49.78 61.82
CA VAL A 44 0.68 -49.13 63.13
C VAL A 44 -0.40 -48.05 63.11
N PRO A 45 -1.51 -48.20 63.85
CA PRO A 45 -2.67 -47.32 63.72
C PRO A 45 -2.51 -45.93 64.36
N ALA A 46 -1.54 -45.75 65.26
CA ALA A 46 -1.40 -44.53 66.05
C ALA A 46 0.06 -44.25 66.44
N ASP A 47 0.90 -44.00 65.45
CA ASP A 47 2.22 -43.41 65.62
C ASP A 47 2.14 -41.91 65.97
N ALA A 48 3.03 -41.43 66.83
CA ALA A 48 2.99 -40.05 67.32
C ALA A 48 3.27 -38.99 66.24
N ASP A 49 4.01 -39.34 65.18
CA ASP A 49 4.38 -38.42 64.11
C ASP A 49 3.52 -38.61 62.85
N PHE A 50 3.11 -39.84 62.56
CA PHE A 50 2.43 -40.20 61.30
C PHE A 50 0.94 -40.55 61.47
N GLY A 51 0.45 -40.81 62.68
CA GLY A 51 -0.86 -41.43 62.85
C GLY A 51 -0.85 -42.87 62.34
N GLY A 52 -1.60 -43.18 61.28
CA GLY A 52 -1.58 -44.52 60.66
C GLY A 52 -0.38 -44.68 59.73
N CYS A 53 0.54 -45.61 60.00
CA CYS A 53 1.76 -45.78 59.19
C CYS A 53 2.17 -47.26 59.04
N LEU A 54 3.07 -47.55 58.10
CA LEU A 54 3.68 -48.86 57.93
C LEU A 54 4.92 -48.98 58.83
N GLU A 55 4.97 -50.00 59.70
CA GLU A 55 6.21 -50.44 60.34
C GLU A 55 6.82 -51.59 59.54
N LEU A 56 8.08 -51.46 59.15
CA LEU A 56 8.79 -52.39 58.28
C LEU A 56 10.18 -52.69 58.86
N GLN A 57 10.48 -53.96 59.05
CA GLN A 57 11.82 -54.43 59.33
C GLN A 57 12.54 -54.75 58.02
N LYS A 58 13.67 -54.08 57.77
CA LYS A 58 14.51 -54.31 56.59
C LYS A 58 15.24 -55.65 56.71
N THR A 59 14.90 -56.62 55.87
CA THR A 59 15.54 -57.95 55.86
C THR A 59 16.41 -58.16 54.62
N GLU A 60 16.07 -57.54 53.50
CA GLU A 60 16.78 -57.68 52.23
C GLU A 60 17.92 -56.67 52.06
N ALA A 61 18.85 -56.93 51.12
CA ALA A 61 19.92 -55.98 50.77
C ALA A 61 19.35 -54.64 50.26
N THR A 62 18.36 -54.72 49.35
CA THR A 62 17.47 -53.62 48.98
C THR A 62 16.04 -54.05 49.28
N GLN A 63 15.42 -53.44 50.29
CA GLN A 63 14.02 -53.68 50.62
C GLN A 63 13.18 -52.71 49.79
N LYS A 64 12.39 -53.23 48.86
CA LYS A 64 11.50 -52.41 48.03
C LYS A 64 10.17 -52.22 48.75
N LEU A 65 9.60 -51.03 48.61
CA LEU A 65 8.20 -50.75 48.92
C LEU A 65 7.62 -50.09 47.67
N ARG A 66 6.68 -50.76 47.01
CA ARG A 66 6.05 -50.28 45.78
C ARG A 66 4.54 -50.35 45.87
N HIS A 67 3.86 -49.28 45.50
CA HIS A 67 2.42 -49.33 45.27
C HIS A 67 2.14 -50.15 44.00
N MET A 68 1.26 -51.15 44.12
CA MET A 68 0.92 -52.02 42.99
C MET A 68 0.00 -51.37 41.96
N GLY A 69 -0.66 -50.26 42.30
CA GLY A 69 -1.43 -49.50 41.33
C GLY A 69 -0.52 -48.88 40.26
N GLN A 70 -1.05 -48.76 39.04
CA GLN A 70 -0.38 -48.08 37.95
C GLN A 70 -0.60 -46.57 38.09
N THR A 71 0.39 -45.82 38.57
CA THR A 71 0.35 -44.36 38.60
C THR A 71 0.56 -43.82 37.18
N PRO A 72 -0.44 -43.20 36.53
CA PRO A 72 -0.33 -42.81 35.12
C PRO A 72 0.71 -41.70 34.91
N LEU A 73 1.50 -41.80 33.84
CA LEU A 73 2.48 -40.80 33.42
C LEU A 73 2.20 -40.42 31.97
N LEU A 74 1.43 -39.35 31.77
CA LEU A 74 1.05 -38.88 30.44
C LEU A 74 2.16 -38.07 29.78
N PRO A 75 2.20 -37.98 28.43
CA PRO A 75 3.09 -37.06 27.74
C PRO A 75 3.02 -35.64 28.29
N GLY A 76 4.19 -35.06 28.61
CA GLY A 76 4.33 -33.74 29.20
C GLY A 76 4.08 -33.68 30.71
N CYS A 77 3.81 -34.79 31.39
CA CYS A 77 3.58 -34.84 32.84
C CYS A 77 4.90 -34.97 33.64
N TYR A 78 4.93 -34.32 34.81
CA TYR A 78 5.99 -34.38 35.80
C TYR A 78 5.38 -34.60 37.19
N LEU A 79 5.73 -35.70 37.84
CA LEU A 79 5.17 -36.13 39.12
C LEU A 79 6.22 -36.04 40.22
N GLN A 80 5.90 -35.39 41.33
CA GLN A 80 6.70 -35.42 42.53
C GLN A 80 6.18 -36.51 43.45
N ILE A 81 7.06 -37.43 43.84
CA ILE A 81 6.79 -38.45 44.85
C ILE A 81 7.47 -38.03 46.15
N LYS A 82 6.75 -38.11 47.26
CA LYS A 82 7.25 -37.82 48.60
C LYS A 82 6.96 -38.99 49.56
N ALA A 83 7.88 -39.23 50.47
CA ALA A 83 7.68 -40.16 51.58
C ALA A 83 8.36 -39.62 52.84
N ARG A 84 7.70 -39.77 54.00
CA ARG A 84 8.25 -39.47 55.31
C ARG A 84 8.55 -40.78 56.04
N ILE A 85 9.73 -40.88 56.64
CA ILE A 85 10.20 -42.12 57.25
C ILE A 85 11.04 -41.83 58.48
N LYS A 86 10.95 -42.69 59.50
CA LYS A 86 11.83 -42.64 60.67
C LYS A 86 12.33 -44.02 61.04
N ALA A 87 13.57 -44.10 61.52
CA ALA A 87 14.08 -45.33 62.13
C ALA A 87 13.58 -45.43 63.58
N VAL A 88 13.10 -46.61 63.97
CA VAL A 88 12.60 -46.88 65.33
C VAL A 88 13.66 -47.59 66.17
N SER A 89 14.33 -48.60 65.60
CA SER A 89 15.38 -49.37 66.26
C SER A 89 16.22 -50.15 65.23
N GLY A 90 17.32 -50.78 65.66
CA GLY A 90 18.16 -51.62 64.79
C GLY A 90 19.08 -50.84 63.85
N ALA A 91 19.60 -51.48 62.80
CA ALA A 91 20.52 -50.82 61.87
C ALA A 91 19.86 -49.62 61.15
N LEU A 92 20.63 -48.57 60.84
CA LEU A 92 20.12 -47.38 60.15
C LEU A 92 20.40 -47.47 58.64
N PRO A 93 19.39 -47.74 57.79
CA PRO A 93 19.56 -47.83 56.34
C PRO A 93 19.53 -46.45 55.65
N SER A 94 19.77 -46.46 54.34
CA SER A 94 19.49 -45.32 53.48
C SER A 94 18.17 -45.51 52.75
N VAL A 95 17.43 -44.43 52.53
CA VAL A 95 16.13 -44.40 51.87
C VAL A 95 16.20 -43.53 50.62
N ARG A 96 15.54 -43.95 49.54
CA ARG A 96 15.36 -43.15 48.31
C ARG A 96 14.00 -43.43 47.71
N ILE A 97 13.44 -42.46 47.00
CA ILE A 97 12.28 -42.73 46.13
C ILE A 97 12.76 -43.64 45.00
N ALA A 98 11.97 -44.65 44.68
CA ALA A 98 12.26 -45.57 43.61
C ALA A 98 10.97 -46.12 43.01
N ALA A 99 11.00 -46.45 41.72
CA ALA A 99 9.81 -46.84 40.99
C ALA A 99 10.14 -47.76 39.83
N TRP A 100 9.16 -48.51 39.33
CA TRP A 100 9.28 -49.31 38.12
C TRP A 100 8.59 -48.61 36.94
N ALA A 101 9.29 -48.42 35.84
CA ALA A 101 8.82 -47.67 34.67
C ALA A 101 8.06 -48.58 33.68
N GLY A 102 6.76 -48.32 33.54
CA GLY A 102 5.86 -49.09 32.67
C GLY A 102 5.59 -48.42 31.33
N GLY A 103 5.69 -49.20 30.26
CA GLY A 103 5.36 -48.82 28.90
C GLY A 103 4.08 -49.50 28.38
N SER A 104 3.86 -49.39 27.07
CA SER A 104 2.71 -50.00 26.40
C SER A 104 2.64 -51.52 26.64
N GLY A 105 1.44 -52.05 26.83
CA GLY A 105 1.22 -53.49 27.04
C GLY A 105 1.80 -54.04 28.35
N SER A 106 1.98 -53.19 29.37
CA SER A 106 2.57 -53.54 30.66
C SER A 106 4.01 -54.05 30.62
N SER A 107 4.77 -53.59 29.61
CA SER A 107 6.20 -53.90 29.47
C SER A 107 7.07 -52.99 30.32
N HIS A 108 8.21 -53.50 30.82
CA HIS A 108 9.22 -52.70 31.49
C HIS A 108 9.97 -51.83 30.50
N ILE A 109 10.23 -50.57 30.87
CA ILE A 109 11.07 -49.67 30.08
C ILE A 109 12.50 -49.78 30.59
N SER A 110 13.34 -50.52 29.86
CA SER A 110 14.75 -50.64 30.18
C SER A 110 15.54 -49.36 29.87
N GLY A 111 16.59 -49.09 30.65
CA GLY A 111 17.57 -48.04 30.36
C GLY A 111 17.21 -46.63 30.86
N VAL A 112 16.13 -46.51 31.64
CA VAL A 112 15.77 -45.27 32.34
C VAL A 112 16.22 -45.31 33.80
N VAL A 113 16.41 -44.14 34.41
CA VAL A 113 16.75 -44.03 35.84
C VAL A 113 15.48 -44.24 36.66
N GLU A 114 15.47 -45.25 37.52
CA GLU A 114 14.31 -45.70 38.30
C GLU A 114 14.41 -45.36 39.80
N THR A 115 15.46 -44.64 40.19
CA THR A 115 15.74 -44.32 41.58
C THR A 115 16.18 -42.87 41.71
N GLY A 116 15.59 -42.14 42.65
CA GLY A 116 15.97 -40.78 43.00
C GLY A 116 17.18 -40.71 43.95
N PRO A 117 17.50 -39.50 44.46
CA PRO A 117 18.55 -39.28 45.43
C PRO A 117 18.35 -40.10 46.71
N SER A 118 19.46 -40.55 47.32
CA SER A 118 19.44 -41.39 48.52
C SER A 118 19.85 -40.61 49.77
N THR A 119 19.08 -40.78 50.85
CA THR A 119 19.30 -40.15 52.16
C THR A 119 19.59 -41.22 53.21
N THR A 120 20.69 -41.09 53.95
CA THR A 120 21.03 -42.03 55.04
C THR A 120 20.36 -41.61 56.34
N LEU A 121 19.67 -42.53 57.02
CA LEU A 121 19.10 -42.26 58.34
C LEU A 121 20.22 -42.23 59.38
N THR A 122 20.18 -41.25 60.29
CA THR A 122 21.27 -41.04 61.26
C THR A 122 20.85 -41.17 62.72
N ASN A 123 19.57 -40.95 63.02
CA ASN A 123 19.04 -40.99 64.38
C ASN A 123 17.72 -41.78 64.46
N TYR A 124 17.43 -42.34 65.63
CA TYR A 124 16.11 -42.94 65.90
C TYR A 124 15.08 -41.87 66.26
N GLY A 125 13.84 -42.06 65.81
CA GLY A 125 12.73 -41.14 66.05
C GLY A 125 12.75 -39.86 65.20
N GLU A 126 13.85 -39.58 64.48
CA GLU A 126 13.92 -38.45 63.55
C GLU A 126 13.13 -38.75 62.28
N VAL A 127 12.16 -37.89 61.97
CA VAL A 127 11.38 -37.95 60.72
C VAL A 127 12.19 -37.35 59.58
N VAL A 128 12.47 -38.15 58.57
CA VAL A 128 13.16 -37.77 57.34
C VAL A 128 12.18 -37.77 56.17
N GLU A 129 12.03 -36.62 55.49
CA GLU A 129 11.30 -36.52 54.22
C GLU A 129 12.25 -36.73 53.05
N ILE A 130 11.87 -37.59 52.11
CA ILE A 130 12.54 -37.75 50.82
C ILE A 130 11.60 -37.44 49.67
N SER A 131 12.15 -36.96 48.56
CA SER A 131 11.38 -36.70 47.35
C SER A 131 12.17 -36.99 46.08
N ALA A 132 11.47 -37.30 44.99
CA ALA A 132 12.04 -37.33 43.65
C ALA A 132 10.97 -36.99 42.60
N ILE A 133 11.43 -36.50 41.44
CA ILE A 133 10.58 -36.10 40.33
C ILE A 133 10.75 -37.07 39.16
N VAL A 134 9.64 -37.68 38.75
CA VAL A 134 9.53 -38.51 37.54
C VAL A 134 8.93 -37.66 36.42
N GLY A 135 9.49 -37.70 35.22
CA GLY A 135 8.98 -36.91 34.10
C GLY A 135 9.19 -37.57 32.74
N THR A 136 8.38 -37.16 31.76
CA THR A 136 8.50 -37.64 30.37
C THR A 136 9.65 -37.00 29.57
N GLY A 137 10.35 -36.01 30.13
CA GLY A 137 11.50 -35.34 29.51
C GLY A 137 12.54 -34.93 30.54
N ALA A 138 13.78 -34.73 30.09
CA ALA A 138 14.84 -34.18 30.93
C ALA A 138 14.66 -32.67 31.07
N ARG A 139 14.35 -32.21 32.29
CA ARG A 139 14.28 -30.79 32.68
C ARG A 139 15.06 -30.60 33.97
N GLY A 140 15.39 -29.35 34.30
CA GLY A 140 16.09 -29.02 35.55
C GLY A 140 15.33 -29.60 36.77
N GLY A 141 16.04 -30.34 37.62
CA GLY A 141 15.47 -30.95 38.83
C GLY A 141 14.63 -32.21 38.62
N VAL A 142 14.53 -32.75 37.40
CA VAL A 142 13.90 -34.07 37.17
C VAL A 142 14.90 -35.18 37.45
N ASP A 143 14.64 -36.02 38.45
CA ASP A 143 15.53 -37.11 38.86
C ASP A 143 15.41 -38.34 37.95
N MET A 144 14.18 -38.65 37.52
CA MET A 144 13.82 -39.87 36.81
C MET A 144 13.13 -39.52 35.47
N ALA A 145 13.92 -39.14 34.47
CA ALA A 145 13.43 -38.80 33.14
C ALA A 145 13.19 -40.08 32.30
N TRP A 146 11.94 -40.54 32.22
CA TRP A 146 11.58 -41.82 31.60
C TRP A 146 11.24 -41.74 30.10
N GLY A 147 11.17 -40.54 29.54
CA GLY A 147 10.88 -40.35 28.12
C GLY A 147 9.40 -40.55 27.77
N ARG A 148 9.08 -40.45 26.48
CA ARG A 148 7.69 -40.52 25.96
C ARG A 148 7.10 -41.94 25.92
N ASN A 149 7.93 -42.96 26.05
CA ASN A 149 7.47 -44.35 26.01
C ASN A 149 6.88 -44.80 27.36
N ALA A 150 7.16 -44.07 28.44
CA ALA A 150 6.57 -44.30 29.75
C ALA A 150 5.10 -43.86 29.77
N SER A 151 4.25 -44.79 30.20
CA SER A 151 2.79 -44.62 30.28
C SER A 151 2.31 -44.63 31.74
N TYR A 152 3.03 -45.31 32.63
CA TYR A 152 2.75 -45.37 34.06
C TYR A 152 3.99 -45.77 34.85
N GLY A 153 3.93 -45.70 36.18
CA GLY A 153 4.91 -46.33 37.04
C GLY A 153 4.31 -46.95 38.29
N HIS A 154 4.98 -47.96 38.82
CA HIS A 154 4.73 -48.46 40.18
C HIS A 154 5.66 -47.70 41.12
N MET A 155 5.09 -46.75 41.86
CA MET A 155 5.85 -45.77 42.62
C MET A 155 6.03 -46.19 44.07
N GLY A 156 7.16 -45.85 44.67
CA GLY A 156 7.39 -46.04 46.10
C GLY A 156 8.79 -45.66 46.53
N LEU A 157 9.41 -46.48 47.38
CA LEU A 157 10.75 -46.22 47.92
C LEU A 157 11.59 -47.50 48.07
N ASP A 158 12.91 -47.33 48.09
CA ASP A 158 13.86 -48.38 48.45
C ASP A 158 14.50 -48.06 49.80
N LEU A 159 14.67 -49.09 50.63
CA LEU A 159 15.62 -49.09 51.73
C LEU A 159 16.87 -49.88 51.33
N THR A 160 18.02 -49.24 51.39
CA THR A 160 19.32 -49.79 51.01
C THR A 160 20.30 -49.72 52.18
N GLY A 161 21.49 -50.30 52.05
CA GLY A 161 22.48 -50.32 53.14
C GLY A 161 22.18 -51.39 54.19
N ALA A 162 22.54 -51.12 55.46
CA ALA A 162 22.54 -52.12 56.53
C ALA A 162 21.13 -52.69 56.82
N SER A 163 21.01 -54.02 56.91
CA SER A 163 19.76 -54.72 57.23
C SER A 163 19.58 -54.91 58.75
N GLY A 164 18.34 -55.15 59.18
CA GLY A 164 17.95 -55.37 60.57
C GLY A 164 17.36 -54.15 61.28
N GLY A 165 17.25 -53.00 60.59
CA GLY A 165 16.53 -51.82 61.07
C GLY A 165 15.02 -52.00 61.03
N VAL A 166 14.31 -51.45 62.03
CA VAL A 166 12.85 -51.30 62.06
C VAL A 166 12.52 -49.84 61.78
N LEU A 167 11.69 -49.59 60.77
CA LEU A 167 11.36 -48.26 60.28
C LEU A 167 9.86 -48.06 60.28
N ARG A 168 9.41 -46.82 60.50
CA ARG A 168 8.04 -46.39 60.27
C ARG A 168 7.99 -45.46 59.07
N ILE A 169 7.07 -45.73 58.17
CA ILE A 169 6.91 -45.04 56.88
C ILE A 169 5.49 -44.51 56.83
N ASP A 170 5.38 -43.20 56.65
CA ASP A 170 4.13 -42.50 56.43
C ASP A 170 3.62 -42.69 54.99
N ASP A 171 2.34 -42.44 54.77
CA ASP A 171 1.71 -42.58 53.45
C ASP A 171 2.52 -41.88 52.35
N ILE A 172 2.68 -42.55 51.20
CA ILE A 172 3.42 -41.99 50.07
C ILE A 172 2.53 -41.02 49.30
N GLU A 173 3.00 -39.80 49.09
CA GLU A 173 2.27 -38.77 48.35
C GLU A 173 2.80 -38.63 46.93
N ILE A 174 1.90 -38.52 45.94
CA ILE A 174 2.25 -38.29 44.54
C ILE A 174 1.45 -37.10 44.02
N THR A 175 2.15 -36.04 43.62
CA THR A 175 1.56 -34.78 43.16
C THR A 175 2.00 -34.46 41.73
N ASP A 176 1.06 -34.02 40.89
CA ASP A 176 1.38 -33.43 39.59
C ASP A 176 1.99 -32.04 39.75
N ILE A 177 3.28 -31.91 39.42
CA ILE A 177 4.04 -30.66 39.46
C ILE A 177 4.36 -30.14 38.05
N THR A 178 3.65 -30.61 37.02
CA THR A 178 3.85 -30.18 35.62
C THR A 178 3.78 -28.66 35.46
N SER A 179 2.98 -27.98 36.31
CA SER A 179 2.88 -26.51 36.34
C SER A 179 4.23 -25.82 36.59
N ALA A 180 5.15 -26.43 37.35
CA ALA A 180 6.47 -25.89 37.62
C ALA A 180 7.36 -25.79 36.37
N TYR A 181 7.03 -26.55 35.32
CA TYR A 181 7.82 -26.62 34.08
C TYR A 181 7.17 -25.88 32.90
N LEU A 182 5.96 -25.31 33.07
CA LEU A 182 5.19 -24.70 31.98
C LEU A 182 5.94 -23.57 31.27
N ARG A 183 6.68 -22.74 32.02
CA ARG A 183 7.46 -21.62 31.47
C ARG A 183 8.52 -22.09 30.48
N ASP A 184 9.20 -23.20 30.78
CA ASP A 184 10.20 -23.80 29.89
C ASP A 184 9.56 -24.62 28.75
N MET A 185 8.24 -24.76 28.70
CA MET A 185 7.52 -25.43 27.60
C MET A 185 6.93 -24.43 26.60
N LEU A 186 6.74 -23.17 27.01
CA LEU A 186 6.14 -22.13 26.20
C LEU A 186 7.24 -21.26 25.56
N SER A 187 7.19 -21.10 24.25
CA SER A 187 8.08 -20.19 23.51
C SER A 187 7.55 -18.75 23.57
N LEU A 188 7.36 -18.25 24.80
CA LEU A 188 6.86 -16.91 25.10
C LEU A 188 7.71 -16.26 26.20
N VAL A 189 7.89 -14.94 26.10
CA VAL A 189 8.53 -14.06 27.08
C VAL A 189 7.57 -12.92 27.36
N ASP A 190 6.97 -12.92 28.54
CA ASP A 190 5.98 -11.93 28.95
C ASP A 190 6.68 -10.66 29.43
N VAL A 191 6.31 -9.49 28.92
CA VAL A 191 6.89 -8.20 29.33
C VAL A 191 6.67 -7.91 30.83
N THR A 192 5.62 -8.46 31.45
CA THR A 192 5.33 -8.29 32.89
C THR A 192 6.30 -9.07 33.77
N ASP A 193 6.93 -10.15 33.26
CA ASP A 193 8.02 -10.85 33.95
C ASP A 193 9.26 -9.96 34.12
N PHE A 194 9.36 -8.87 33.34
CA PHE A 194 10.46 -7.90 33.35
C PHE A 194 10.06 -6.56 33.98
N GLY A 195 8.89 -6.52 34.65
CA GLY A 195 8.45 -5.36 35.42
C GLY A 195 7.51 -4.41 34.69
N ALA A 196 7.01 -4.78 33.50
CA ALA A 196 5.94 -4.02 32.86
C ALA A 196 4.65 -4.09 33.72
N VAL A 197 3.98 -2.95 33.91
CA VAL A 197 2.81 -2.82 34.79
C VAL A 197 1.51 -2.88 33.98
N GLY A 198 1.44 -2.23 32.82
CA GLY A 198 0.25 -2.24 31.97
C GLY A 198 -0.93 -1.41 32.51
N ASP A 199 -0.66 -0.38 33.32
CA ASP A 199 -1.65 0.52 33.93
C ASP A 199 -1.95 1.79 33.09
N GLY A 200 -1.28 1.96 31.96
CA GLY A 200 -1.37 3.10 31.05
C GLY A 200 -0.65 4.37 31.53
N VAL A 201 0.12 4.29 32.62
CA VAL A 201 0.78 5.45 33.25
C VAL A 201 2.26 5.19 33.51
N SER A 202 2.60 3.99 33.97
CA SER A 202 3.97 3.57 34.26
C SER A 202 4.76 3.39 32.97
N ASN A 203 6.01 3.88 32.95
CA ASN A 203 6.88 3.70 31.79
C ASN A 203 7.35 2.23 31.68
N ASP A 204 6.77 1.51 30.73
CA ASP A 204 7.01 0.10 30.48
C ASP A 204 8.10 -0.15 29.43
N ALA A 205 8.65 0.91 28.80
CA ALA A 205 9.67 0.77 27.75
C ALA A 205 10.92 -0.04 28.19
N PRO A 206 11.50 0.16 29.39
CA PRO A 206 12.63 -0.66 29.84
C PRO A 206 12.30 -2.14 29.99
N ALA A 207 11.06 -2.49 30.36
CA ALA A 207 10.63 -3.87 30.50
C ALA A 207 10.45 -4.55 29.14
N PHE A 208 10.01 -3.81 28.11
CA PHE A 208 9.93 -4.31 26.74
C PHE A 208 11.32 -4.62 26.16
N GLU A 209 12.29 -3.73 26.33
CA GLU A 209 13.67 -3.95 25.88
C GLU A 209 14.32 -5.14 26.62
N ALA A 210 14.12 -5.25 27.94
CA ALA A 210 14.61 -6.39 28.71
C ALA A 210 13.96 -7.73 28.30
N ALA A 211 12.67 -7.71 27.94
CA ALA A 211 11.98 -8.87 27.40
C ALA A 211 12.49 -9.26 26.00
N ASP A 212 12.81 -8.29 25.13
CA ASP A 212 13.43 -8.55 23.82
C ASP A 212 14.82 -9.18 23.97
N ASP A 213 15.66 -8.63 24.85
CA ASP A 213 16.98 -9.17 25.18
C ASP A 213 16.88 -10.62 25.68
N ALA A 214 15.86 -10.92 26.49
CA ALA A 214 15.64 -12.24 27.04
C ALA A 214 14.95 -13.21 26.06
N ALA A 215 14.35 -12.73 24.96
CA ALA A 215 13.55 -13.56 24.07
C ALA A 215 14.36 -14.74 23.49
N ASP A 216 15.63 -14.52 23.10
CA ASP A 216 16.54 -15.56 22.59
C ASP A 216 15.86 -16.49 21.56
N GLY A 217 15.19 -15.90 20.57
CA GLY A 217 14.43 -16.63 19.53
C GLY A 217 12.99 -17.00 19.89
N ARG A 218 12.53 -16.76 21.13
CA ARG A 218 11.13 -16.90 21.54
C ARG A 218 10.30 -15.68 21.11
N ARG A 219 8.99 -15.76 21.30
CA ARG A 219 8.07 -14.64 21.05
C ARG A 219 7.88 -13.80 22.30
N ILE A 220 7.83 -12.48 22.16
CA ILE A 220 7.44 -11.55 23.21
C ILE A 220 5.90 -11.58 23.31
N LEU A 221 5.38 -11.68 24.52
CA LEU A 221 3.97 -11.53 24.84
C LEU A 221 3.74 -10.19 25.53
N VAL A 222 2.86 -9.38 24.96
CA VAL A 222 2.28 -8.21 25.62
C VAL A 222 0.89 -8.60 26.09
N PRO A 223 0.71 -9.00 27.36
CA PRO A 223 -0.56 -9.52 27.86
C PRO A 223 -1.62 -8.42 27.93
N ALA A 224 -2.84 -8.74 28.34
CA ALA A 224 -3.91 -7.76 28.51
C ALA A 224 -3.49 -6.61 29.46
N GLY A 225 -3.63 -5.37 29.00
CA GLY A 225 -3.21 -4.15 29.70
C GLY A 225 -3.01 -2.98 28.74
N VAL A 226 -2.68 -1.80 29.28
CA VAL A 226 -2.25 -0.63 28.49
C VAL A 226 -0.83 -0.26 28.92
N PHE A 227 0.14 -0.37 28.02
CA PHE A 227 1.55 -0.19 28.34
C PHE A 227 2.05 1.15 27.80
N GLN A 228 2.41 2.07 28.70
CA GLN A 228 2.91 3.39 28.32
C GLN A 228 4.40 3.27 28.00
N LEU A 229 4.79 3.55 26.76
CA LEU A 229 6.20 3.53 26.34
C LEU A 229 6.69 4.97 26.15
N ASP A 230 7.41 5.48 27.14
CA ASP A 230 7.93 6.87 27.12
C ASP A 230 9.16 7.05 26.24
N ASP A 231 9.71 5.97 25.69
CA ASP A 231 10.83 6.01 24.75
C ASP A 231 10.58 5.20 23.48
N THR A 232 11.45 5.38 22.48
CA THR A 232 11.47 4.51 21.31
C THR A 232 11.83 3.10 21.73
N VAL A 233 11.02 2.12 21.31
CA VAL A 233 11.21 0.70 21.59
C VAL A 233 11.47 -0.05 20.28
N SER A 234 12.52 -0.87 20.26
CA SER A 234 12.89 -1.66 19.09
C SER A 234 12.91 -3.14 19.43
N LEU A 235 11.92 -3.89 18.93
CA LEU A 235 11.82 -5.32 19.17
C LEU A 235 12.48 -6.10 18.01
N ASN A 236 13.50 -6.87 18.36
CA ASN A 236 14.28 -7.71 17.45
C ASN A 236 13.75 -9.15 17.35
N HIS A 237 12.77 -9.48 18.19
CA HIS A 237 12.06 -10.75 18.21
C HIS A 237 10.60 -10.58 17.82
N ARG A 238 9.95 -11.72 17.56
CA ARG A 238 8.53 -11.72 17.21
C ARG A 238 7.69 -11.34 18.42
N VAL A 239 6.60 -10.62 18.23
CA VAL A 239 5.73 -10.11 19.30
C VAL A 239 4.27 -10.47 19.08
N VAL A 240 3.54 -10.70 20.16
CA VAL A 240 2.09 -10.91 20.17
C VAL A 240 1.47 -9.92 21.14
N PHE A 241 0.52 -9.12 20.66
CA PHE A 241 -0.22 -8.15 21.46
C PHE A 241 -1.61 -8.69 21.83
N GLU A 242 -1.83 -8.96 23.12
CA GLU A 242 -3.15 -9.15 23.72
C GLU A 242 -3.65 -7.85 24.39
N GLY A 243 -2.72 -7.04 24.90
CA GLY A 243 -2.95 -5.66 25.33
C GLY A 243 -2.56 -4.63 24.27
N THR A 244 -2.49 -3.36 24.68
CA THR A 244 -2.15 -2.23 23.79
C THR A 244 -1.03 -1.39 24.37
N VAL A 245 -0.34 -0.63 23.51
CA VAL A 245 0.69 0.34 23.90
C VAL A 245 0.23 1.77 23.61
N THR A 246 0.72 2.72 24.42
CA THR A 246 0.55 4.16 24.20
C THR A 246 1.92 4.83 24.11
N MET A 247 2.07 5.73 23.14
CA MET A 247 3.35 6.41 22.85
C MET A 247 3.10 7.84 22.39
N ALA A 248 4.01 8.75 22.75
CA ALA A 248 4.02 10.09 22.18
C ALA A 248 4.33 10.05 20.67
N SER A 249 3.92 11.08 19.91
CA SER A 249 4.08 11.09 18.44
C SER A 249 5.54 11.01 17.98
N ASP A 250 6.47 11.56 18.75
CA ASP A 250 7.92 11.55 18.47
C ASP A 250 8.63 10.25 18.89
N LYS A 251 7.95 9.34 19.60
CA LYS A 251 8.48 8.01 19.98
C LYS A 251 8.04 6.94 19.00
N MET A 252 8.92 5.97 18.73
CA MET A 252 8.73 4.97 17.68
C MET A 252 8.61 3.56 18.27
N LEU A 253 7.74 2.74 17.70
CA LEU A 253 7.74 1.29 17.92
C LEU A 253 8.30 0.63 16.66
N LEU A 254 9.48 0.03 16.75
CA LEU A 254 10.15 -0.62 15.62
C LEU A 254 10.08 -2.14 15.77
N LEU A 255 9.23 -2.80 14.98
CA LEU A 255 9.02 -4.25 15.02
C LEU A 255 9.76 -4.93 13.87
N THR A 256 11.01 -5.36 14.07
CA THR A 256 11.86 -5.79 12.95
C THR A 256 11.52 -7.17 12.39
N ARG A 257 10.75 -8.02 13.10
CA ARG A 257 10.34 -9.36 12.63
C ARG A 257 8.84 -9.51 12.34
N ASP A 258 8.04 -8.55 12.77
CA ASP A 258 6.58 -8.49 12.56
C ASP A 258 6.18 -7.09 12.07
N PHE A 259 6.93 -6.56 11.08
CA PHE A 259 6.64 -5.28 10.45
C PHE A 259 5.47 -5.38 9.46
N ASP A 260 4.25 -5.34 9.97
CA ASP A 260 3.03 -5.33 9.18
C ASP A 260 1.90 -4.54 9.87
N PHE A 261 0.96 -4.00 9.08
CA PHE A 261 -0.15 -3.23 9.63
C PHE A 261 -1.01 -4.00 10.63
N PRO A 262 -1.40 -5.28 10.43
CA PRO A 262 -2.14 -6.03 11.43
C PRO A 262 -1.50 -6.00 12.82
N THR A 263 -0.18 -6.15 12.91
CA THR A 263 0.56 -6.14 14.17
C THR A 263 0.55 -4.76 14.81
N TYR A 264 0.75 -3.68 14.03
CA TYR A 264 0.63 -2.31 14.56
C TYR A 264 -0.81 -1.96 14.96
N ALA A 265 -1.82 -2.40 14.21
CA ALA A 265 -3.22 -2.20 14.57
C ALA A 265 -3.57 -2.90 15.89
N ALA A 266 -3.05 -4.11 16.11
CA ALA A 266 -3.17 -4.82 17.38
C ALA A 266 -2.43 -4.10 18.52
N ALA A 267 -1.19 -3.67 18.28
CA ALA A 267 -0.37 -2.97 19.27
C ALA A 267 -1.05 -1.70 19.80
N PHE A 268 -1.72 -0.92 18.95
CA PHE A 268 -2.33 0.35 19.37
C PHE A 268 -3.84 0.26 19.66
N GLY A 269 -4.49 -0.86 19.34
CA GLY A 269 -5.95 -1.02 19.46
C GLY A 269 -6.78 -0.04 18.61
N ASN A 270 -6.13 0.70 17.70
CA ASN A 270 -6.73 1.72 16.86
C ASN A 270 -6.04 1.69 15.49
N GLU A 271 -6.83 1.47 14.43
CA GLU A 271 -6.33 1.28 13.07
C GLU A 271 -5.63 2.53 12.52
N GLU A 272 -6.19 3.72 12.73
CA GLU A 272 -5.62 4.97 12.24
C GLU A 272 -4.27 5.28 12.92
N LEU A 273 -4.20 5.12 14.25
CA LEU A 273 -2.95 5.29 15.00
C LEU A 273 -1.93 4.22 14.65
N GLY A 274 -2.35 2.96 14.55
CA GLY A 274 -1.51 1.84 14.12
C GLY A 274 -0.90 2.09 12.75
N PHE A 275 -1.67 2.58 11.78
CA PHE A 275 -1.17 2.96 10.45
C PHE A 275 -0.14 4.10 10.53
N LYS A 276 -0.42 5.17 11.30
CA LYS A 276 0.53 6.29 11.49
C LYS A 276 1.85 5.81 12.09
N LYS A 277 1.80 4.93 13.09
CA LYS A 277 2.99 4.36 13.76
C LYS A 277 3.74 3.36 12.88
N ALA A 278 3.05 2.56 12.08
CA ALA A 278 3.67 1.70 11.08
C ALA A 278 4.38 2.53 9.98
N PHE A 279 3.77 3.62 9.52
CA PHE A 279 4.39 4.56 8.59
C PHE A 279 5.60 5.26 9.21
N GLN A 280 5.51 5.64 10.49
CA GLN A 280 6.64 6.21 11.24
C GLN A 280 7.84 5.26 11.25
N ALA A 281 7.60 3.97 11.50
CA ALA A 281 8.63 2.93 11.52
C ALA A 281 9.20 2.66 10.11
N LEU A 282 8.38 2.70 9.06
CA LEU A 282 8.80 2.54 7.65
C LEU A 282 9.95 3.51 7.27
N LEU A 283 9.85 4.77 7.70
CA LEU A 283 10.86 5.80 7.40
C LEU A 283 12.02 5.85 8.41
N ASN A 284 11.94 5.08 9.50
CA ASN A 284 12.94 5.04 10.58
C ASN A 284 13.62 3.67 10.73
N ASN A 285 13.70 2.92 9.64
CA ASN A 285 14.49 1.69 9.53
C ASN A 285 13.97 0.50 10.37
N ALA A 286 12.71 0.11 10.14
CA ALA A 286 12.17 -1.17 10.59
C ALA A 286 12.77 -2.42 9.88
N ASP A 287 13.96 -2.29 9.26
CA ASP A 287 14.62 -3.30 8.40
C ASP A 287 13.76 -3.80 7.21
N HIS A 288 12.77 -3.00 6.80
CA HIS A 288 11.83 -3.31 5.73
C HIS A 288 11.75 -2.18 4.71
N GLU A 289 11.59 -2.56 3.44
CA GLU A 289 11.42 -1.63 2.34
C GLU A 289 9.94 -1.23 2.13
N SER A 290 9.01 -2.10 2.53
CA SER A 290 7.58 -1.92 2.33
C SER A 290 6.77 -2.18 3.60
N LEU A 291 5.74 -1.36 3.84
CA LEU A 291 4.68 -1.62 4.81
C LEU A 291 3.58 -2.44 4.13
N ASP A 292 3.39 -3.67 4.60
CA ASP A 292 2.30 -4.55 4.15
C ASP A 292 1.04 -4.30 4.98
N LEU A 293 -0.07 -3.98 4.32
CA LEU A 293 -1.36 -3.81 4.98
C LEU A 293 -2.03 -5.16 5.31
N GLY A 294 -1.51 -6.29 4.81
CA GLY A 294 -1.99 -7.64 5.13
C GLY A 294 -3.41 -7.93 4.64
N GLY A 295 -3.86 -7.27 3.58
CA GLY A 295 -5.23 -7.33 3.07
C GLY A 295 -6.27 -6.66 3.98
N ARG A 296 -5.83 -5.97 5.05
CA ARG A 296 -6.72 -5.27 5.98
C ARG A 296 -7.23 -3.96 5.38
N LYS A 297 -8.28 -3.46 6.03
CA LYS A 297 -8.80 -2.12 5.83
C LYS A 297 -8.25 -1.19 6.91
N VAL A 298 -7.97 0.06 6.54
CA VAL A 298 -7.66 1.17 7.46
C VAL A 298 -8.78 2.19 7.31
N SER A 299 -9.64 2.34 8.31
CA SER A 299 -10.68 3.37 8.29
C SER A 299 -10.13 4.71 8.81
N LEU A 300 -10.23 5.76 8.00
CA LEU A 300 -9.76 7.11 8.33
C LEU A 300 -10.93 8.01 8.71
N SER A 301 -10.81 8.69 9.84
CA SER A 301 -11.80 9.66 10.30
C SER A 301 -11.55 11.09 9.81
N ALA A 302 -10.31 11.37 9.38
CA ALA A 302 -9.82 12.66 8.93
C ALA A 302 -8.57 12.49 8.03
N PRO A 303 -8.13 13.55 7.33
CA PRO A 303 -6.85 13.55 6.61
C PRO A 303 -5.67 13.14 7.48
N ILE A 304 -4.74 12.37 6.91
CA ILE A 304 -3.44 12.10 7.55
C ILE A 304 -2.39 13.03 6.93
N ASP A 305 -1.85 13.93 7.75
CA ASP A 305 -0.55 14.55 7.46
C ASP A 305 0.54 13.50 7.65
N MET A 306 1.05 13.01 6.52
CA MET A 306 2.03 11.93 6.49
C MET A 306 3.37 12.39 7.08
N GLN A 307 3.74 13.68 6.98
CA GLN A 307 4.97 14.17 7.59
C GLN A 307 4.82 14.30 9.11
N ALA A 308 3.67 14.75 9.59
CA ALA A 308 3.39 14.84 11.03
C ALA A 308 3.39 13.46 11.73
N ALA A 309 3.08 12.37 11.00
CA ALA A 309 3.22 11.01 11.51
C ALA A 309 4.69 10.58 11.74
N VAL A 310 5.65 11.32 11.18
CA VAL A 310 7.10 11.06 11.26
C VAL A 310 7.84 12.39 11.48
N PRO A 311 7.66 13.00 12.67
CA PRO A 311 8.08 14.37 12.91
C PRO A 311 9.61 14.57 12.85
N ASN A 312 10.39 13.49 12.94
CA ASN A 312 11.85 13.52 12.83
C ASN A 312 12.37 13.51 11.38
N LYS A 313 11.50 13.47 10.36
CA LYS A 313 11.89 13.60 8.93
C LYS A 313 11.15 14.75 8.28
N THR A 314 11.89 15.73 7.77
CA THR A 314 11.35 16.81 6.93
C THR A 314 11.45 16.47 5.43
N SER A 315 12.29 15.50 5.07
CA SER A 315 12.43 14.97 3.70
C SER A 315 12.88 13.51 3.74
N TYR A 316 12.66 12.79 2.63
CA TYR A 316 13.08 11.39 2.50
C TYR A 316 13.30 11.00 1.03
N ALA A 317 14.33 10.20 0.73
CA ALA A 317 14.73 9.88 -0.66
C ALA A 317 15.22 8.43 -0.88
N THR A 318 14.97 7.55 0.07
CA THR A 318 15.18 6.10 -0.07
C THR A 318 13.87 5.45 -0.49
N ARG A 319 13.92 4.36 -1.27
CA ARG A 319 12.71 3.71 -1.74
C ARG A 319 11.89 3.15 -0.59
N ARG A 320 10.59 3.49 -0.54
CA ARG A 320 9.61 2.93 0.41
C ARG A 320 8.25 2.74 -0.24
N VAL A 321 7.53 1.70 0.18
CA VAL A 321 6.24 1.30 -0.41
C VAL A 321 5.18 1.01 0.65
N ILE A 322 3.94 1.39 0.42
CA ILE A 322 2.76 0.85 1.14
C ILE A 322 2.02 -0.10 0.20
N ARG A 323 1.62 -1.29 0.68
CA ARG A 323 1.04 -2.31 -0.20
C ARG A 323 -0.07 -3.17 0.38
N ASN A 324 -0.81 -3.86 -0.50
CA ASN A 324 -1.68 -5.00 -0.19
C ASN A 324 -2.77 -4.69 0.87
N GLY A 325 -3.71 -3.81 0.54
CA GLY A 325 -4.84 -3.52 1.44
C GLY A 325 -5.77 -2.43 0.93
N GLN A 326 -6.61 -1.91 1.83
CA GLN A 326 -7.54 -0.83 1.53
C GLN A 326 -7.44 0.25 2.60
N ILE A 327 -7.48 1.51 2.20
CA ILE A 327 -7.65 2.66 3.09
C ILE A 327 -8.98 3.29 2.70
N GLU A 328 -9.87 3.52 3.66
CA GLU A 328 -11.22 4.04 3.39
C GLU A 328 -11.52 5.28 4.23
N ALA A 329 -12.21 6.26 3.63
CA ALA A 329 -12.66 7.44 4.35
C ALA A 329 -14.02 7.17 5.02
N GLN A 330 -14.12 7.45 6.32
CA GLN A 330 -15.38 7.50 7.06
C GLN A 330 -16.03 8.88 6.92
N SER A 331 -17.36 8.95 6.95
CA SER A 331 -18.07 10.23 6.89
C SER A 331 -17.74 11.13 8.08
N GLY A 332 -17.49 12.42 7.85
CA GLY A 332 -17.26 13.39 8.92
C GLY A 332 -16.89 14.78 8.39
N ALA A 333 -17.09 15.81 9.22
CA ALA A 333 -16.80 17.20 8.85
C ALA A 333 -15.30 17.49 8.65
N ALA A 334 -14.41 16.60 9.11
CA ALA A 334 -12.96 16.75 8.90
C ALA A 334 -12.55 16.72 7.42
N TRP A 335 -13.43 16.22 6.54
CA TRP A 335 -13.22 16.17 5.10
C TRP A 335 -13.74 17.40 4.35
N ASP A 336 -14.40 18.34 5.03
CA ASP A 336 -14.97 19.51 4.39
C ASP A 336 -13.87 20.41 3.79
N SER A 337 -14.07 20.79 2.53
CA SER A 337 -13.15 21.67 1.82
C SER A 337 -13.21 23.08 2.41
N VAL A 338 -12.05 23.69 2.63
CA VAL A 338 -11.98 25.07 3.11
C VAL A 338 -11.88 26.01 1.91
N THR A 339 -12.76 27.00 1.83
CA THR A 339 -12.75 28.01 0.76
C THR A 339 -12.50 29.39 1.35
N VAL A 340 -11.53 30.10 0.78
CA VAL A 340 -11.16 31.47 1.18
C VAL A 340 -11.11 32.35 -0.06
N THR A 341 -11.62 33.57 0.03
CA THR A 341 -11.41 34.60 -1.00
C THR A 341 -10.45 35.65 -0.45
N SER A 342 -9.45 36.03 -1.23
CA SER A 342 -8.50 37.05 -0.83
C SER A 342 -8.08 37.91 -2.02
N GLN A 343 -7.94 39.21 -1.77
CA GLN A 343 -7.34 40.14 -2.73
C GLN A 343 -5.82 39.97 -2.75
N ALA A 344 -5.25 39.83 -3.93
CA ALA A 344 -3.80 39.75 -4.13
C ALA A 344 -3.38 40.43 -5.44
N THR A 345 -2.09 40.69 -5.57
CA THR A 345 -1.48 41.27 -6.78
C THR A 345 -0.57 40.25 -7.46
N TYR A 346 -0.75 40.08 -8.77
CA TYR A 346 0.10 39.26 -9.63
C TYR A 346 0.88 40.13 -10.62
N ASP A 347 2.18 39.88 -10.73
CA ASP A 347 3.05 40.48 -11.76
C ASP A 347 3.57 39.36 -12.68
N PRO A 348 3.29 39.40 -14.00
CA PRO A 348 3.85 38.43 -14.95
C PRO A 348 5.38 38.34 -14.95
N ASN A 349 6.10 39.38 -14.49
CA ASN A 349 7.56 39.36 -14.34
C ASN A 349 8.03 38.57 -13.11
N ASP A 350 7.17 38.40 -12.10
CA ASP A 350 7.34 37.47 -10.98
C ASP A 350 6.23 36.40 -11.01
N SER A 351 6.22 35.69 -12.14
CA SER A 351 5.11 34.86 -12.61
C SER A 351 4.66 33.72 -11.70
N ARG A 352 5.32 33.47 -10.57
CA ARG A 352 4.89 32.45 -9.59
C ARG A 352 4.54 33.02 -8.23
N THR A 353 4.44 34.34 -8.11
CA THR A 353 4.19 35.01 -6.83
C THR A 353 2.87 35.77 -6.87
N LEU A 354 2.04 35.56 -5.85
CA LEU A 354 0.98 36.50 -5.48
C LEU A 354 1.48 37.30 -4.28
N SER A 355 1.59 38.61 -4.45
CA SER A 355 2.01 39.57 -3.41
C SER A 355 0.81 40.32 -2.83
N LEU A 356 1.03 41.06 -1.74
CA LEU A 356 0.01 41.91 -1.09
C LEU A 356 -1.28 41.12 -0.79
N VAL A 357 -1.13 39.86 -0.39
CA VAL A 357 -2.26 38.95 -0.15
C VAL A 357 -2.96 39.35 1.15
N ALA A 358 -4.19 39.82 1.04
CA ALA A 358 -5.02 40.18 2.19
C ALA A 358 -5.33 38.94 3.05
N ASP A 359 -5.25 39.07 4.38
CA ASP A 359 -5.57 37.97 5.32
C ASP A 359 -4.87 36.64 5.00
N ILE A 360 -3.62 36.71 4.49
CA ILE A 360 -2.84 35.56 4.02
C ILE A 360 -2.74 34.41 5.04
N ALA A 361 -2.83 34.72 6.34
CA ALA A 361 -2.86 33.72 7.41
C ALA A 361 -3.92 32.64 7.16
N ASN A 362 -5.08 33.01 6.61
CA ASN A 362 -6.20 32.12 6.33
C ASN A 362 -6.05 31.30 5.04
N VAL A 363 -5.13 31.66 4.13
CA VAL A 363 -4.95 30.93 2.86
C VAL A 363 -4.13 29.65 3.09
N PRO A 364 -4.68 28.44 2.83
CA PRO A 364 -3.95 27.19 3.06
C PRO A 364 -2.89 26.92 1.99
N VAL A 365 -1.79 26.28 2.37
CA VAL A 365 -0.84 25.68 1.41
C VAL A 365 -1.51 24.45 0.79
N GLY A 366 -1.34 24.27 -0.51
CA GLY A 366 -1.99 23.20 -1.29
C GLY A 366 -3.42 23.52 -1.73
N ALA A 367 -3.93 24.73 -1.46
CA ALA A 367 -5.21 25.19 -1.97
C ALA A 367 -5.15 25.43 -3.50
N LEU A 368 -6.18 25.00 -4.21
CA LEU A 368 -6.40 25.33 -5.63
C LEU A 368 -6.71 26.82 -5.73
N VAL A 369 -6.07 27.51 -6.68
CA VAL A 369 -6.28 28.93 -6.99
C VAL A 369 -7.25 29.02 -8.16
N GLU A 370 -8.28 29.85 -8.02
CA GLU A 370 -9.28 30.13 -9.05
C GLU A 370 -9.44 31.65 -9.18
N GLY A 371 -9.67 32.14 -10.40
CA GLY A 371 -9.82 33.57 -10.68
C GLY A 371 -9.76 33.89 -12.17
N ALA A 372 -9.96 35.16 -12.54
CA ALA A 372 -9.79 35.59 -13.92
C ALA A 372 -8.31 35.49 -14.33
N GLY A 373 -8.05 34.86 -15.48
CA GLY A 373 -6.69 34.65 -15.96
C GLY A 373 -5.90 33.51 -15.29
N VAL A 374 -6.58 32.67 -14.51
CA VAL A 374 -5.97 31.52 -13.81
C VAL A 374 -6.22 30.25 -14.62
N GLY A 375 -5.15 29.54 -14.99
CA GLY A 375 -5.21 28.24 -15.65
C GLY A 375 -5.68 27.12 -14.71
N ARG A 376 -5.90 25.91 -15.23
CA ARG A 376 -6.33 24.78 -14.39
C ARG A 376 -5.18 24.24 -13.54
N GLU A 377 -5.56 23.62 -12.42
CA GLU A 377 -4.67 22.91 -11.49
C GLU A 377 -3.47 23.77 -11.02
N ILE A 378 -3.72 25.06 -10.78
CA ILE A 378 -2.79 25.98 -10.14
C ILE A 378 -3.03 25.98 -8.63
N TYR A 379 -1.99 25.75 -7.85
CA TYR A 379 -2.04 25.55 -6.41
C TYR A 379 -1.07 26.48 -5.68
N VAL A 380 -1.41 26.82 -4.45
CA VAL A 380 -0.49 27.43 -3.49
C VAL A 380 0.57 26.40 -3.12
N LYS A 381 1.81 26.59 -3.59
CA LYS A 381 2.97 25.73 -3.27
C LYS A 381 3.54 26.02 -1.89
N SER A 382 3.65 27.30 -1.54
CA SER A 382 4.18 27.76 -0.25
C SER A 382 3.66 29.15 0.11
N LYS A 383 3.77 29.52 1.39
CA LYS A 383 3.29 30.78 1.93
C LYS A 383 4.36 31.46 2.78
N ASN A 384 4.55 32.77 2.59
CA ASN A 384 5.33 33.64 3.47
C ASN A 384 4.42 34.72 4.07
N THR A 385 3.91 34.44 5.27
CA THR A 385 3.01 35.36 5.99
C THR A 385 3.66 36.71 6.31
N GLY A 386 4.96 36.75 6.58
CA GLY A 386 5.68 37.98 6.94
C GLY A 386 5.86 38.94 5.76
N ALA A 387 6.03 38.40 4.55
CA ALA A 387 6.11 39.18 3.32
C ALA A 387 4.75 39.47 2.66
N GLY A 388 3.69 38.75 3.07
CA GLY A 388 2.39 38.84 2.40
C GLY A 388 2.40 38.20 1.01
N GLU A 389 3.17 37.10 0.86
CA GLU A 389 3.43 36.45 -0.43
C GLU A 389 3.02 34.97 -0.43
N LEU A 390 2.40 34.53 -1.53
CA LEU A 390 2.19 33.12 -1.86
C LEU A 390 3.01 32.74 -3.09
N THR A 391 3.62 31.56 -3.06
CA THR A 391 4.25 30.97 -4.24
C THR A 391 3.32 29.95 -4.88
N LEU A 392 3.16 30.00 -6.20
CA LEU A 392 2.33 29.11 -7.00
C LEU A 392 3.14 27.97 -7.63
N ASN A 393 2.49 26.84 -7.92
CA ASN A 393 3.10 25.74 -8.67
C ASN A 393 3.39 26.09 -10.14
N ALA A 394 2.57 26.96 -10.74
CA ALA A 394 2.62 27.37 -12.14
C ALA A 394 2.19 28.84 -12.31
N PRO A 395 2.60 29.51 -13.41
CA PRO A 395 2.16 30.86 -13.74
C PRO A 395 0.69 31.01 -14.14
N LEU A 396 0.21 32.26 -14.07
CA LEU A 396 -1.13 32.69 -14.52
C LEU A 396 -1.03 33.38 -15.88
N TYR A 397 -1.99 33.14 -16.77
CA TYR A 397 -1.91 33.57 -18.17
C TYR A 397 -2.45 34.98 -18.45
N ASP A 398 -3.40 35.48 -17.65
CA ASP A 398 -4.04 36.79 -17.88
C ASP A 398 -4.56 37.43 -16.59
N ALA A 399 -3.71 37.46 -15.56
CA ALA A 399 -4.10 37.86 -14.21
C ALA A 399 -3.36 39.09 -13.68
N ALA A 400 -2.66 39.84 -14.55
CA ALA A 400 -1.78 40.95 -14.15
C ALA A 400 -2.54 42.04 -13.36
N GLY A 401 -1.91 42.50 -12.27
CA GLY A 401 -2.48 43.50 -11.38
C GLY A 401 -3.19 42.89 -10.17
N THR A 402 -4.08 43.67 -9.55
CA THR A 402 -4.74 43.31 -8.29
C THR A 402 -6.16 42.85 -8.53
N GLN A 403 -6.51 41.66 -8.04
CA GLN A 403 -7.87 41.12 -8.11
C GLN A 403 -8.16 40.21 -6.90
N VAL A 404 -9.41 39.76 -6.79
CA VAL A 404 -9.83 38.78 -5.78
C VAL A 404 -9.68 37.38 -6.37
N PHE A 405 -8.92 36.54 -5.69
CA PHE A 405 -8.76 35.12 -6.00
C PHE A 405 -9.57 34.27 -5.02
N THR A 406 -10.02 33.11 -5.48
CA THR A 406 -10.61 32.06 -4.63
C THR A 406 -9.56 30.96 -4.41
N PHE A 407 -9.42 30.54 -3.15
CA PHE A 407 -8.51 29.49 -2.71
C PHE A 407 -9.34 28.35 -2.12
N ARG A 408 -9.23 27.15 -2.69
CA ARG A 408 -9.99 25.97 -2.28
C ARG A 408 -9.06 24.86 -1.82
N ASP A 409 -9.06 24.59 -0.53
CA ASP A 409 -8.27 23.51 0.09
C ASP A 409 -9.11 22.24 0.21
N PHE A 410 -8.87 21.31 -0.71
CA PHE A 410 -9.41 19.95 -0.64
C PHE A 410 -8.73 19.15 0.48
N LYS A 411 -9.46 18.17 1.03
CA LYS A 411 -8.94 17.27 2.06
C LYS A 411 -8.55 15.93 1.45
N TYR A 412 -7.41 15.39 1.85
CA TYR A 412 -6.82 14.18 1.23
C TYR A 412 -6.69 13.06 2.26
N MET A 413 -6.92 11.81 1.85
CA MET A 413 -6.67 10.65 2.71
C MET A 413 -5.20 10.61 3.15
N LEU A 414 -4.28 10.76 2.18
CA LEU A 414 -2.84 10.82 2.41
C LEU A 414 -2.30 12.16 1.92
N ASP A 415 -1.94 13.03 2.86
CA ASP A 415 -1.37 14.35 2.59
C ASP A 415 0.15 14.34 2.85
N PHE A 416 0.95 14.41 1.78
CA PHE A 416 2.41 14.48 1.86
C PHE A 416 2.95 15.92 1.79
N SER A 417 2.09 16.95 1.79
CA SER A 417 2.51 18.35 1.65
C SER A 417 3.35 18.88 2.82
N GLY A 418 3.29 18.23 4.00
CA GLY A 418 4.15 18.54 5.14
C GLY A 418 5.64 18.21 4.91
N PHE A 419 5.96 17.29 3.98
CA PHE A 419 7.35 17.03 3.60
C PHE A 419 7.87 18.17 2.73
N SER A 420 9.08 18.65 3.00
CA SER A 420 9.80 19.55 2.08
C SER A 420 10.13 18.86 0.75
N ALA A 421 10.47 17.57 0.79
CA ALA A 421 10.63 16.72 -0.39
C ALA A 421 10.48 15.23 -0.05
N LEU A 422 9.78 14.47 -0.89
CA LEU A 422 9.67 13.01 -0.78
C LEU A 422 9.99 12.37 -2.14
N SER A 423 10.96 11.46 -2.18
CA SER A 423 11.36 10.77 -3.40
C SER A 423 11.35 9.26 -3.26
N LYS A 424 11.12 8.57 -4.38
CA LYS A 424 11.11 7.10 -4.49
C LYS A 424 10.06 6.42 -3.59
N PHE A 425 8.95 7.11 -3.36
CA PHE A 425 7.85 6.57 -2.56
C PHE A 425 6.78 5.97 -3.48
N GLY A 426 6.06 4.96 -3.02
CA GLY A 426 4.97 4.42 -3.82
C GLY A 426 3.91 3.65 -3.05
N LEU A 427 2.79 3.44 -3.73
CA LEU A 427 1.69 2.58 -3.30
C LEU A 427 1.50 1.49 -4.36
N THR A 428 1.30 0.24 -3.92
CA THR A 428 1.00 -0.87 -4.84
C THR A 428 -0.03 -1.84 -4.30
N GLU A 429 -0.97 -2.30 -5.13
CA GLU A 429 -2.04 -3.21 -4.70
C GLU A 429 -2.86 -2.63 -3.52
N VAL A 430 -3.12 -1.32 -3.55
CA VAL A 430 -3.92 -0.60 -2.55
C VAL A 430 -5.15 0.02 -3.18
N GLU A 431 -6.30 -0.14 -2.54
CA GLU A 431 -7.47 0.70 -2.83
C GLU A 431 -7.54 1.88 -1.86
N LEU A 432 -7.57 3.10 -2.40
CA LEU A 432 -7.96 4.31 -1.69
C LEU A 432 -9.44 4.57 -1.96
N GLN A 433 -10.29 4.20 -1.01
CA GLN A 433 -11.74 4.33 -1.08
C GLN A 433 -12.17 5.65 -0.42
N CYS A 434 -12.27 6.71 -1.22
CA CYS A 434 -12.61 8.05 -0.74
C CYS A 434 -14.09 8.21 -0.36
N ASN A 435 -14.96 7.28 -0.76
CA ASN A 435 -16.41 7.30 -0.44
C ASN A 435 -17.12 8.64 -0.75
N SER A 436 -16.62 9.40 -1.74
CA SER A 436 -17.12 10.73 -2.09
C SER A 436 -17.01 11.78 -0.97
N HIS A 437 -16.22 11.51 0.07
CA HIS A 437 -15.98 12.44 1.17
C HIS A 437 -14.78 13.36 0.91
N CYS A 438 -13.73 12.84 0.26
CA CYS A 438 -12.44 13.51 0.15
C CYS A 438 -11.68 13.18 -1.15
N SER A 439 -10.51 13.79 -1.30
CA SER A 439 -9.51 13.45 -2.33
C SER A 439 -8.56 12.36 -1.83
N ALA A 440 -7.84 11.68 -2.73
CA ALA A 440 -7.03 10.53 -2.33
C ALA A 440 -5.61 10.91 -1.87
N ILE A 441 -4.78 11.46 -2.75
CA ILE A 441 -3.35 11.73 -2.49
C ILE A 441 -2.99 13.18 -2.82
N ARG A 442 -2.35 13.88 -1.88
CA ARG A 442 -1.61 15.13 -2.17
C ARG A 442 -0.12 14.85 -2.08
N LEU A 443 0.61 15.10 -3.17
CA LEU A 443 2.06 14.91 -3.23
C LEU A 443 2.80 16.01 -2.47
N SER A 444 4.06 15.72 -2.09
CA SER A 444 4.95 16.72 -1.49
C SER A 444 5.30 17.85 -2.49
N PRO A 445 5.63 19.06 -2.02
CA PRO A 445 5.91 20.22 -2.88
C PRO A 445 7.15 20.06 -3.76
N ALA A 446 8.06 19.15 -3.40
CA ALA A 446 9.22 18.73 -4.19
C ALA A 446 9.50 17.23 -3.99
N GLY A 447 10.40 16.67 -4.79
CA GLY A 447 10.69 15.23 -4.80
C GLY A 447 10.75 14.67 -6.21
N SER A 448 10.87 13.36 -6.32
CA SER A 448 10.91 12.65 -7.61
C SER A 448 10.48 11.20 -7.47
N VAL A 449 9.96 10.62 -8.55
CA VAL A 449 9.65 9.19 -8.67
C VAL A 449 8.64 8.74 -7.60
N PHE A 450 7.50 9.44 -7.53
CA PHE A 450 6.32 8.87 -6.89
C PHE A 450 5.76 7.77 -7.81
N SER A 451 5.31 6.66 -7.24
CA SER A 451 4.76 5.53 -8.02
C SER A 451 3.42 5.06 -7.47
N LEU A 452 2.49 4.79 -8.38
CA LEU A 452 1.21 4.16 -8.10
C LEU A 452 1.04 3.00 -9.08
N ASP A 453 0.96 1.76 -8.59
CA ASP A 453 0.95 0.56 -9.43
C ASP A 453 -0.09 -0.46 -8.96
N HIS A 454 -0.97 -0.93 -9.84
CA HIS A 454 -2.07 -1.85 -9.51
C HIS A 454 -3.00 -1.36 -8.38
N CYS A 455 -3.18 -0.04 -8.27
CA CYS A 455 -4.03 0.57 -7.24
C CYS A 455 -5.39 0.99 -7.77
N PHE A 456 -6.32 1.18 -6.83
CA PHE A 456 -7.65 1.74 -7.09
C PHE A 456 -7.76 3.09 -6.39
N ILE A 457 -8.14 4.12 -7.13
CA ILE A 457 -8.59 5.40 -6.60
C ILE A 457 -10.10 5.46 -6.79
N SER A 458 -10.82 5.13 -5.72
CA SER A 458 -12.26 4.90 -5.77
C SER A 458 -13.03 6.08 -5.19
N ARG A 459 -13.97 6.59 -5.99
CA ARG A 459 -14.95 7.62 -5.64
C ARG A 459 -14.35 8.88 -4.99
N PRO A 460 -13.26 9.48 -5.51
CA PRO A 460 -12.76 10.74 -4.96
C PRO A 460 -13.80 11.85 -5.15
N LYS A 461 -13.98 12.69 -4.13
CA LYS A 461 -14.86 13.87 -4.19
C LYS A 461 -14.34 14.90 -5.20
N ASP A 462 -13.04 15.23 -5.12
CA ASP A 462 -12.44 16.30 -5.92
C ASP A 462 -11.23 15.83 -6.73
N ARG A 463 -10.23 15.19 -6.11
CA ARG A 463 -8.96 14.82 -6.75
C ARG A 463 -8.54 13.39 -6.44
N GLY A 464 -8.04 12.69 -7.46
CA GLY A 464 -7.32 11.44 -7.24
C GLY A 464 -5.91 11.73 -6.71
N ILE A 465 -5.04 12.30 -7.54
CA ILE A 465 -3.69 12.71 -7.16
C ILE A 465 -3.48 14.19 -7.44
N SER A 466 -3.13 14.97 -6.44
CA SER A 466 -2.76 16.38 -6.61
C SER A 466 -1.29 16.63 -6.42
N SER A 467 -0.66 17.21 -7.44
CA SER A 467 0.67 17.79 -7.37
C SER A 467 0.56 19.29 -7.12
N ILE A 468 0.96 19.74 -5.93
CA ILE A 468 0.97 21.18 -5.55
C ILE A 468 2.32 21.85 -5.80
N GLY A 469 3.27 21.12 -6.38
CA GLY A 469 4.64 21.57 -6.64
C GLY A 469 5.32 20.66 -7.66
N THR A 470 6.59 20.33 -7.47
CA THR A 470 7.37 19.50 -8.40
C THR A 470 7.63 18.07 -7.90
N GLY A 471 6.98 17.64 -6.81
CA GLY A 471 7.13 16.27 -6.28
C GLY A 471 6.68 15.15 -7.23
N CYS A 472 5.94 15.51 -8.28
CA CYS A 472 5.54 14.60 -9.36
C CYS A 472 6.60 14.38 -10.46
N GLN A 473 7.83 14.91 -10.31
CA GLN A 473 8.89 14.72 -11.31
C GLN A 473 9.14 13.22 -11.55
N GLY A 474 8.99 12.76 -12.79
CA GLY A 474 9.14 11.35 -13.15
C GLY A 474 8.10 10.42 -12.52
N ILE A 475 6.89 10.90 -12.24
CA ILE A 475 5.80 10.10 -11.67
C ILE A 475 5.45 8.90 -12.56
N LEU A 476 5.18 7.76 -11.92
CA LEU A 476 4.74 6.52 -12.56
C LEU A 476 3.32 6.19 -12.07
N VAL A 477 2.35 6.12 -12.99
CA VAL A 477 0.97 5.68 -12.70
C VAL A 477 0.63 4.56 -13.68
N ASP A 478 0.68 3.34 -13.18
CA ASP A 478 0.68 2.12 -13.98
C ASP A 478 -0.41 1.15 -13.51
N HIS A 479 -1.16 0.56 -14.46
CA HIS A 479 -2.15 -0.50 -14.17
C HIS A 479 -3.21 -0.13 -13.11
N CYS A 480 -3.53 1.16 -12.97
CA CYS A 480 -4.46 1.64 -11.96
C CYS A 480 -5.89 1.77 -12.47
N GLN A 481 -6.85 1.74 -11.55
CA GLN A 481 -8.25 2.10 -11.79
C GLN A 481 -8.57 3.41 -11.09
N PHE A 482 -9.08 4.37 -11.83
CA PHE A 482 -9.65 5.61 -11.28
C PHE A 482 -11.15 5.56 -11.52
N LEU A 483 -11.94 5.54 -10.43
CA LEU A 483 -13.39 5.39 -10.48
C LEU A 483 -14.04 6.66 -9.93
N SER A 484 -14.62 7.49 -10.79
CA SER A 484 -15.21 8.77 -10.39
C SER A 484 -16.39 8.57 -9.43
N SER A 485 -16.64 9.52 -8.52
CA SER A 485 -17.91 9.57 -7.79
C SER A 485 -19.05 10.16 -8.61
N GLU A 486 -18.74 10.83 -9.71
CA GLU A 486 -19.64 11.63 -10.55
C GLU A 486 -20.20 10.84 -11.75
N GLU A 487 -20.24 9.49 -11.66
CA GLU A 487 -20.64 8.64 -12.80
C GLU A 487 -22.07 8.88 -13.29
N ALA A 488 -22.94 9.35 -12.40
CA ALA A 488 -24.33 9.70 -12.68
C ALA A 488 -24.50 11.12 -13.21
N GLU A 489 -23.49 11.98 -13.09
CA GLU A 489 -23.53 13.38 -13.51
C GLU A 489 -23.28 13.52 -15.02
N ASP A 490 -23.90 14.54 -15.61
CA ASP A 490 -23.62 14.96 -16.97
C ASP A 490 -22.24 15.62 -17.05
N VAL A 491 -21.57 15.54 -18.21
CA VAL A 491 -20.18 15.99 -18.39
C VAL A 491 -19.94 17.44 -17.92
N PRO A 492 -20.81 18.42 -18.23
CA PRO A 492 -20.61 19.81 -17.79
C PRO A 492 -20.63 20.00 -16.27
N ASP A 493 -21.33 19.14 -15.53
CA ASP A 493 -21.50 19.25 -14.07
C ASP A 493 -20.36 18.58 -13.29
N ARG A 494 -19.50 17.82 -13.98
CA ARG A 494 -18.35 17.16 -13.36
C ARG A 494 -17.24 18.15 -12.99
N SER A 495 -16.61 17.89 -11.85
CA SER A 495 -15.55 18.70 -11.28
C SER A 495 -14.27 17.90 -10.94
N SER A 496 -14.39 16.58 -10.85
CA SER A 496 -13.30 15.71 -10.39
C SER A 496 -12.17 15.57 -11.43
N VAL A 497 -10.93 15.58 -10.94
CA VAL A 497 -9.73 15.35 -11.77
C VAL A 497 -8.98 14.14 -11.23
N ALA A 498 -8.66 13.18 -12.11
CA ALA A 498 -7.99 11.96 -11.66
C ALA A 498 -6.54 12.26 -11.23
N LEU A 499 -5.79 13.06 -11.99
CA LEU A 499 -4.52 13.61 -11.52
C LEU A 499 -4.05 14.90 -12.22
N ASN A 500 -3.13 15.63 -11.57
CA ASN A 500 -2.32 16.67 -12.21
C ASN A 500 -0.82 16.47 -11.99
N VAL A 501 0.00 16.86 -12.98
CA VAL A 501 1.45 16.79 -12.97
C VAL A 501 2.04 18.12 -13.43
N ASN A 502 2.89 18.72 -12.59
CA ASN A 502 3.54 19.99 -12.91
C ASN A 502 4.96 19.86 -13.47
N ALA A 503 5.60 18.70 -13.25
CA ALA A 503 7.00 18.44 -13.60
C ALA A 503 7.10 17.45 -14.78
N ASN A 504 8.32 17.18 -15.23
CA ASN A 504 8.56 16.42 -16.46
C ASN A 504 8.47 14.91 -16.26
N ASP A 505 8.47 14.19 -17.38
CA ASP A 505 8.73 12.75 -17.49
C ASP A 505 7.65 11.86 -16.85
N ALA A 506 6.39 12.33 -16.83
CA ALA A 506 5.28 11.51 -16.35
C ALA A 506 5.05 10.29 -17.25
N LYS A 507 4.79 9.14 -16.63
CA LYS A 507 4.37 7.91 -17.32
C LYS A 507 3.01 7.49 -16.80
N LEU A 508 1.99 7.62 -17.64
CA LEU A 508 0.63 7.20 -17.36
C LEU A 508 0.31 6.01 -18.28
N ARG A 509 0.35 4.78 -17.76
CA ARG A 509 0.24 3.58 -18.60
C ARG A 509 -0.77 2.57 -18.11
N ASN A 510 -1.49 1.95 -19.05
CA ASN A 510 -2.38 0.82 -18.80
C ASN A 510 -3.45 1.09 -17.73
N ASN A 511 -3.87 2.34 -17.56
CA ASN A 511 -4.86 2.72 -16.57
C ASN A 511 -6.27 2.68 -17.16
N ARG A 512 -7.28 2.47 -16.31
CA ARG A 512 -8.69 2.66 -16.65
C ARG A 512 -9.29 3.80 -15.80
N VAL A 513 -9.93 4.75 -16.46
CA VAL A 513 -10.39 6.00 -15.84
C VAL A 513 -11.84 6.26 -16.24
N THR A 514 -12.74 6.17 -15.27
CA THR A 514 -14.18 6.20 -15.53
C THR A 514 -14.78 7.55 -15.15
N LYS A 515 -15.31 8.29 -16.14
CA LYS A 515 -16.21 9.43 -15.93
C LYS A 515 -15.70 10.55 -15.00
N PHE A 516 -14.41 10.84 -15.05
CA PHE A 516 -13.86 12.08 -14.47
C PHE A 516 -14.11 13.27 -15.42
N ARG A 517 -14.12 14.51 -14.90
CA ARG A 517 -14.06 15.71 -15.76
C ARG A 517 -12.78 15.74 -16.58
N HIS A 518 -11.65 15.40 -15.95
CA HIS A 518 -10.35 15.27 -16.60
C HIS A 518 -9.64 14.01 -16.08
N PHE A 519 -9.05 13.22 -16.99
CA PHE A 519 -8.09 12.19 -16.58
C PHE A 519 -6.83 12.86 -16.05
N ALA A 520 -6.16 13.67 -16.86
CA ALA A 520 -4.90 14.27 -16.46
C ALA A 520 -4.69 15.68 -17.01
N LEU A 521 -4.08 16.54 -16.19
CA LEU A 521 -3.38 17.74 -16.65
C LEU A 521 -1.87 17.53 -16.52
N LEU A 522 -1.15 17.70 -17.64
CA LEU A 522 0.30 17.57 -17.75
C LEU A 522 0.90 18.91 -18.15
N ALA A 523 1.50 19.62 -17.19
CA ALA A 523 2.16 20.90 -17.45
C ALA A 523 3.65 20.74 -17.80
N GLY A 524 4.31 19.69 -17.30
CA GLY A 524 5.68 19.36 -17.70
C GLY A 524 5.77 18.74 -19.10
N GLY A 525 6.99 18.59 -19.61
CA GLY A 525 7.28 17.93 -20.88
C GLY A 525 7.76 16.47 -20.75
N ASN A 526 8.03 15.85 -21.89
CA ASN A 526 8.58 14.49 -22.03
C ASN A 526 7.67 13.37 -21.49
N ASN A 527 6.35 13.58 -21.53
CA ASN A 527 5.41 12.63 -20.95
C ASN A 527 5.12 11.45 -21.88
N THR A 528 4.74 10.32 -21.29
CA THR A 528 4.19 9.14 -21.97
C THR A 528 2.80 8.85 -21.45
N VAL A 529 1.80 8.86 -22.32
CA VAL A 529 0.42 8.46 -22.03
C VAL A 529 0.08 7.29 -22.94
N ALA A 530 0.16 6.06 -22.43
CA ALA A 530 0.10 4.87 -23.27
C ALA A 530 -0.82 3.74 -22.76
N GLY A 531 -1.60 3.13 -23.64
CA GLY A 531 -2.39 1.94 -23.30
C GLY A 531 -3.54 2.17 -22.31
N ASN A 532 -3.92 3.43 -22.06
CA ASN A 532 -4.98 3.76 -21.11
C ASN A 532 -6.37 3.64 -21.76
N HIS A 533 -7.40 3.45 -20.94
CA HIS A 533 -8.79 3.58 -21.32
C HIS A 533 -9.46 4.65 -20.44
N PHE A 534 -9.71 5.83 -21.00
CA PHE A 534 -10.38 6.91 -20.29
C PHE A 534 -11.58 7.44 -21.07
N PHE A 535 -12.71 7.57 -20.38
CA PHE A 535 -13.99 7.87 -21.02
C PHE A 535 -14.85 8.81 -20.19
N GLN A 536 -15.60 9.69 -20.87
CA GLN A 536 -16.42 10.72 -20.24
C GLN A 536 -17.91 10.69 -20.65
N GLY A 537 -18.36 9.81 -21.54
CA GLY A 537 -19.72 9.84 -22.06
C GLY A 537 -20.83 9.98 -21.00
N ASP A 538 -21.83 10.79 -21.32
CA ASP A 538 -23.12 10.92 -20.64
C ASP A 538 -24.26 10.60 -21.63
N SER A 539 -25.52 10.82 -21.24
CA SER A 539 -26.68 10.56 -22.09
C SER A 539 -27.28 11.83 -22.73
N VAL A 540 -26.56 12.95 -22.68
CA VAL A 540 -27.03 14.23 -23.24
C VAL A 540 -26.86 14.23 -24.75
N ALA A 541 -27.97 14.38 -25.48
CA ALA A 541 -27.97 14.45 -26.95
C ALA A 541 -27.29 15.75 -27.43
N GLY A 542 -26.32 15.61 -28.33
CA GLY A 542 -25.51 16.75 -28.78
C GLY A 542 -24.69 17.36 -27.64
N GLY A 543 -24.36 16.56 -26.62
CA GLY A 543 -23.74 17.02 -25.39
C GLY A 543 -22.37 17.64 -25.61
N VAL A 544 -22.07 18.67 -24.81
CA VAL A 544 -20.75 19.28 -24.76
C VAL A 544 -19.81 18.35 -24.00
N ARG A 545 -18.64 18.08 -24.56
CA ARG A 545 -17.59 17.29 -23.91
C ARG A 545 -16.48 18.20 -23.37
N THR A 546 -15.71 17.66 -22.45
CA THR A 546 -14.53 18.32 -21.86
C THR A 546 -13.25 17.62 -22.28
N ALA A 547 -12.11 18.24 -21.97
CA ALA A 547 -10.82 17.61 -22.17
C ALA A 547 -10.71 16.34 -21.30
N GLY A 548 -10.29 15.22 -21.87
CA GLY A 548 -9.84 14.06 -21.11
C GLY A 548 -8.40 14.24 -20.65
N LEU A 549 -7.55 14.69 -21.56
CA LEU A 549 -6.13 14.93 -21.34
C LEU A 549 -5.80 16.37 -21.70
N ILE A 550 -5.13 17.08 -20.80
CA ILE A 550 -4.69 18.46 -21.00
C ILE A 550 -3.16 18.48 -21.02
N LEU A 551 -2.59 19.02 -22.08
CA LEU A 551 -1.17 19.32 -22.22
C LEU A 551 -1.01 20.83 -22.12
N ALA A 552 -0.42 21.33 -21.03
CA ALA A 552 -0.39 22.77 -20.73
C ALA A 552 0.94 23.46 -21.13
N SER A 553 1.87 22.73 -21.74
CA SER A 553 3.13 23.28 -22.27
C SER A 553 3.14 23.29 -23.80
N THR A 554 3.56 24.40 -24.39
CA THR A 554 3.73 24.55 -25.85
C THR A 554 4.78 23.59 -26.41
N TYR A 555 5.92 23.43 -25.73
CA TYR A 555 6.89 22.37 -26.01
C TYR A 555 6.66 21.22 -25.02
N CYS A 556 5.82 20.27 -25.40
CA CYS A 556 5.45 19.16 -24.52
C CYS A 556 6.32 17.92 -24.71
N SER A 557 6.94 17.71 -25.87
CA SER A 557 7.73 16.49 -26.19
C SER A 557 7.02 15.18 -25.76
N THR A 558 5.69 15.16 -25.88
CA THR A 558 4.83 14.13 -25.29
C THR A 558 4.42 13.10 -26.34
N THR A 559 4.32 11.84 -25.91
CA THR A 559 3.76 10.75 -26.72
C THR A 559 2.44 10.27 -26.10
N VAL A 560 1.38 10.28 -26.91
CA VAL A 560 0.06 9.74 -26.59
C VAL A 560 -0.21 8.57 -27.54
N SER A 561 -0.11 7.33 -27.05
CA SER A 561 -0.22 6.15 -27.91
C SER A 561 -1.10 5.03 -27.37
N ASP A 562 -1.70 4.26 -28.28
CA ASP A 562 -2.40 3.00 -27.93
C ASP A 562 -3.54 3.16 -26.90
N ASN A 563 -4.08 4.37 -26.72
CA ASN A 563 -5.16 4.63 -25.76
C ASN A 563 -6.53 4.39 -26.40
N TYR A 564 -7.52 4.06 -25.56
CA TYR A 564 -8.94 4.19 -25.86
C TYR A 564 -9.46 5.47 -25.21
N ILE A 565 -9.83 6.44 -26.06
CA ILE A 565 -10.25 7.79 -25.69
C ILE A 565 -11.70 7.97 -26.13
N ASP A 566 -12.61 8.09 -25.16
CA ASP A 566 -14.05 8.06 -25.42
C ASP A 566 -14.78 9.30 -24.89
N ASN A 567 -15.51 9.97 -25.78
CA ASN A 567 -16.38 11.11 -25.45
C ASN A 567 -15.65 12.25 -24.71
N CYS A 568 -14.37 12.42 -24.99
CA CYS A 568 -13.55 13.52 -24.51
C CYS A 568 -12.44 13.80 -25.52
N PHE A 569 -11.73 14.91 -25.35
CA PHE A 569 -10.67 15.31 -26.26
C PHE A 569 -9.32 15.50 -25.57
N ILE A 570 -8.25 15.44 -26.37
CA ILE A 570 -6.93 15.92 -25.97
C ILE A 570 -6.93 17.43 -26.23
N GLU A 571 -6.67 18.21 -25.20
CA GLU A 571 -6.49 19.66 -25.30
C GLU A 571 -5.02 20.03 -25.15
N TRP A 572 -4.47 20.75 -26.12
CA TRP A 572 -3.12 21.28 -26.07
C TRP A 572 -3.19 22.80 -25.95
N THR A 573 -2.81 23.32 -24.78
CA THR A 573 -2.97 24.71 -24.39
C THR A 573 -1.66 25.27 -23.82
N ASN A 574 -1.60 26.59 -23.64
CA ASN A 574 -0.57 27.31 -22.90
C ASN A 574 -1.17 28.18 -21.78
N GLU A 575 -2.25 27.70 -21.15
CA GLU A 575 -2.95 28.39 -20.04
C GLU A 575 -2.12 28.58 -18.75
N GLN A 576 -0.86 28.14 -18.73
CA GLN A 576 0.10 28.34 -17.64
C GLN A 576 1.34 29.14 -18.09
N ASP A 577 1.25 29.83 -19.23
CA ASP A 577 2.28 30.74 -19.73
C ASP A 577 1.98 32.18 -19.28
N PRO A 578 2.88 32.87 -18.54
CA PRO A 578 2.63 34.25 -18.09
C PRO A 578 2.67 35.28 -19.22
N THR A 579 3.18 34.90 -20.39
CA THR A 579 3.25 35.75 -21.59
C THR A 579 2.72 34.96 -22.79
N PRO A 580 1.40 34.75 -22.90
CA PRO A 580 0.83 33.80 -23.85
C PRO A 580 1.04 34.13 -25.33
N ASP A 581 1.40 35.37 -25.67
CA ASP A 581 1.75 35.75 -27.04
C ASP A 581 3.11 35.18 -27.43
N PHE A 582 3.16 34.50 -28.59
CA PHE A 582 4.42 33.97 -29.09
C PHE A 582 5.37 35.09 -29.53
N THR A 583 6.49 35.23 -28.81
CA THR A 583 7.58 36.14 -29.19
C THR A 583 8.85 35.39 -29.59
N SER A 584 9.21 34.35 -28.85
CA SER A 584 10.42 33.55 -29.04
C SER A 584 10.27 32.13 -28.49
N GLY A 585 11.30 31.29 -28.64
CA GLY A 585 11.28 29.91 -28.14
C GLY A 585 10.52 28.95 -29.06
N PHE A 586 9.84 27.98 -28.45
CA PHE A 586 9.11 26.94 -29.15
C PHE A 586 7.61 27.19 -29.03
N SER A 587 6.93 27.25 -30.18
CA SER A 587 5.46 27.26 -30.21
C SER A 587 4.91 25.86 -29.92
N PHE A 588 3.66 25.56 -30.26
CA PHE A 588 3.07 24.22 -30.11
C PHE A 588 3.88 23.18 -30.89
N SER A 589 4.78 22.49 -30.19
CA SER A 589 5.83 21.68 -30.79
C SER A 589 6.06 20.33 -30.10
N SER A 590 6.57 19.36 -30.88
CA SER A 590 7.04 18.06 -30.41
C SER A 590 5.93 17.23 -29.73
N LEU A 591 4.88 16.89 -30.49
CA LEU A 591 3.79 16.05 -30.00
C LEU A 591 3.55 14.89 -30.96
N SER A 592 3.50 13.67 -30.42
CA SER A 592 3.13 12.46 -31.14
C SER A 592 1.82 11.89 -30.61
N ILE A 593 0.80 11.78 -31.46
CA ILE A 593 -0.48 11.12 -31.17
C ILE A 593 -0.62 9.95 -32.13
N SER A 594 -0.39 8.73 -31.64
CA SER A 594 -0.27 7.54 -32.49
C SER A 594 -1.13 6.37 -32.06
N ASP A 595 -1.73 5.67 -33.02
CA ASP A 595 -2.37 4.37 -32.81
C ASP A 595 -3.54 4.31 -31.81
N ASN A 596 -4.07 5.46 -31.38
CA ASN A 596 -5.19 5.52 -30.44
C ASN A 596 -6.52 5.14 -31.11
N VAL A 597 -7.46 4.66 -30.28
CA VAL A 597 -8.88 4.54 -30.60
C VAL A 597 -9.60 5.76 -30.03
N PHE A 598 -10.24 6.52 -30.90
CA PHE A 598 -11.07 7.67 -30.56
C PHE A 598 -12.53 7.36 -30.88
N LEU A 599 -13.38 7.37 -29.86
CA LEU A 599 -14.82 7.15 -29.99
C LEU A 599 -15.59 8.33 -29.41
N SER A 600 -16.66 8.76 -30.07
CA SER A 600 -17.61 9.74 -29.56
C SER A 600 -19.03 9.27 -29.84
N GLY A 601 -19.96 9.65 -28.98
CA GLY A 601 -21.38 9.36 -29.14
C GLY A 601 -22.22 10.52 -28.63
N ASP A 602 -23.30 10.83 -29.35
CA ASP A 602 -24.28 11.84 -28.90
C ASP A 602 -23.63 13.22 -28.65
N VAL A 603 -22.60 13.57 -29.43
CA VAL A 603 -21.87 14.85 -29.36
C VAL A 603 -22.38 15.85 -30.40
N ALA A 604 -22.16 17.14 -30.16
CA ALA A 604 -22.42 18.18 -31.16
C ALA A 604 -21.50 18.01 -32.40
N PRO A 605 -21.93 18.39 -33.61
CA PRO A 605 -21.13 18.23 -34.84
C PRO A 605 -19.75 18.88 -34.78
N TRP A 606 -19.63 20.00 -34.06
CA TRP A 606 -18.37 20.73 -33.91
C TRP A 606 -17.36 20.07 -32.97
N PHE A 607 -17.70 18.94 -32.33
CA PHE A 607 -16.78 18.20 -31.46
C PHE A 607 -15.56 17.70 -32.25
N SER A 608 -14.40 17.73 -31.62
CA SER A 608 -13.15 17.21 -32.18
C SER A 608 -12.33 16.54 -31.09
N TYR A 609 -11.61 15.49 -31.45
CA TYR A 609 -10.79 14.70 -30.52
C TYR A 609 -9.46 15.35 -30.15
N ILE A 610 -8.94 16.21 -31.02
CA ILE A 610 -7.69 16.93 -30.82
C ILE A 610 -7.99 18.42 -30.91
N VAL A 611 -7.78 19.15 -29.82
CA VAL A 611 -8.07 20.58 -29.72
C VAL A 611 -6.80 21.32 -29.37
N VAL A 612 -6.37 22.26 -30.21
CA VAL A 612 -5.29 23.19 -29.88
C VAL A 612 -5.92 24.51 -29.44
N LYS A 613 -5.54 25.01 -28.26
CA LYS A 613 -6.12 26.20 -27.65
C LYS A 613 -5.03 27.22 -27.27
N PRO A 614 -4.63 28.10 -28.20
CA PRO A 614 -3.67 29.16 -27.92
C PRO A 614 -4.29 30.25 -27.06
N HIS A 615 -3.70 30.55 -25.90
CA HIS A 615 -4.07 31.68 -25.04
C HIS A 615 -3.46 33.01 -25.50
N GLY A 616 -2.59 33.00 -26.52
CA GLY A 616 -2.07 34.20 -27.16
C GLY A 616 -1.74 33.98 -28.64
N SER A 617 -1.39 35.07 -29.30
CA SER A 617 -1.25 35.18 -30.75
C SER A 617 0.13 34.72 -31.26
N GLY A 618 0.24 34.55 -32.58
CA GLY A 618 1.51 34.23 -33.25
C GLY A 618 2.01 32.78 -33.10
N HIS A 619 1.27 31.93 -32.39
CA HIS A 619 1.57 30.51 -32.22
C HIS A 619 1.33 29.70 -33.50
N PHE A 620 2.05 28.59 -33.69
CA PHE A 620 2.01 27.73 -34.88
C PHE A 620 2.41 26.29 -34.51
N LEU A 621 2.21 25.35 -35.44
CA LEU A 621 2.56 23.93 -35.23
C LEU A 621 3.98 23.62 -35.69
N ASN A 622 4.73 22.84 -34.92
CA ASN A 622 6.09 22.45 -35.28
C ASN A 622 6.49 21.05 -34.78
N GLY A 623 6.74 20.11 -35.70
CA GLY A 623 7.16 18.75 -35.30
C GLY A 623 6.02 18.00 -34.62
N VAL A 624 4.86 17.98 -35.26
CA VAL A 624 3.65 17.32 -34.77
C VAL A 624 3.38 16.11 -35.65
N SER A 625 3.16 14.94 -35.04
CA SER A 625 2.86 13.70 -35.75
C SER A 625 1.56 13.09 -35.23
N VAL A 626 0.56 12.97 -36.10
CA VAL A 626 -0.73 12.33 -35.81
C VAL A 626 -0.96 11.20 -36.81
N GLY A 627 -0.82 9.95 -36.37
CA GLY A 627 -0.95 8.83 -37.31
C GLY A 627 -1.39 7.50 -36.71
N GLY A 628 -1.96 6.63 -37.53
CA GLY A 628 -2.46 5.32 -37.09
C GLY A 628 -3.73 5.36 -36.22
N ASN A 629 -4.32 6.54 -35.99
CA ASN A 629 -5.47 6.69 -35.10
C ASN A 629 -6.78 6.29 -35.80
N LYS A 630 -7.73 5.83 -34.99
CA LYS A 630 -9.06 5.40 -35.44
C LYS A 630 -10.09 6.37 -34.88
N PHE A 631 -10.60 7.29 -35.72
CA PHE A 631 -11.64 8.24 -35.34
C PHE A 631 -13.01 7.71 -35.75
N ARG A 632 -13.93 7.62 -34.80
CA ARG A 632 -15.29 7.17 -35.06
C ARG A 632 -16.31 7.91 -34.22
N SER A 633 -17.29 8.56 -34.86
CA SER A 633 -18.49 9.01 -34.17
C SER A 633 -19.62 7.99 -34.32
N ILE A 634 -20.38 7.75 -33.26
CA ILE A 634 -21.63 6.98 -33.25
C ILE A 634 -22.79 7.91 -32.86
N ASN A 635 -24.02 7.55 -33.25
CA ASN A 635 -25.23 8.35 -32.97
C ASN A 635 -25.14 9.83 -33.45
N GLY A 636 -24.41 10.06 -34.54
CA GLY A 636 -24.20 11.40 -35.10
C GLY A 636 -22.87 11.49 -35.85
N ASN A 637 -22.71 12.55 -36.63
CA ASN A 637 -21.48 12.91 -37.32
C ASN A 637 -20.79 14.07 -36.63
N ILE A 638 -19.47 14.15 -36.79
CA ILE A 638 -18.68 15.32 -36.42
C ILE A 638 -18.02 15.92 -37.66
N ASP A 639 -17.83 17.22 -37.66
CA ASP A 639 -17.29 17.96 -38.81
C ASP A 639 -15.84 17.55 -39.06
N ARG A 640 -15.04 17.47 -37.98
CA ARG A 640 -13.59 17.22 -38.04
C ARG A 640 -13.09 16.45 -36.82
N ALA A 641 -12.04 15.66 -37.00
CA ALA A 641 -11.36 14.98 -35.88
C ALA A 641 -10.51 15.94 -35.03
N GLU A 642 -10.21 17.13 -35.54
CA GLU A 642 -9.33 18.11 -34.91
C GLU A 642 -9.83 19.53 -35.15
N ARG A 643 -9.47 20.46 -34.27
CA ARG A 643 -9.74 21.89 -34.42
C ARG A 643 -8.77 22.77 -33.64
N VAL A 644 -8.74 24.05 -34.01
CA VAL A 644 -8.19 25.12 -33.17
C VAL A 644 -9.36 25.76 -32.41
N ASP A 645 -9.29 25.78 -31.08
CA ASP A 645 -10.20 26.58 -30.27
C ASP A 645 -9.73 28.04 -30.30
N THR A 646 -10.48 28.88 -30.99
CA THR A 646 -10.18 30.30 -31.19
C THR A 646 -10.79 31.20 -30.12
N SER A 647 -11.20 30.66 -28.96
CA SER A 647 -11.78 31.48 -27.89
C SER A 647 -10.84 32.58 -27.38
N PHE A 648 -9.52 32.39 -27.53
CA PHE A 648 -8.49 33.37 -27.17
C PHE A 648 -7.70 33.81 -28.40
N SER A 649 -7.08 32.86 -29.13
CA SER A 649 -6.36 33.17 -30.36
C SER A 649 -6.34 31.99 -31.34
N GLY A 650 -6.01 32.28 -32.59
CA GLY A 650 -5.80 31.27 -33.63
C GLY A 650 -4.32 30.88 -33.80
N LEU A 651 -4.06 29.97 -34.73
CA LEU A 651 -2.70 29.62 -35.15
C LEU A 651 -2.28 30.44 -36.38
N ASP A 652 -1.04 30.92 -36.39
CA ASP A 652 -0.36 31.43 -37.58
C ASP A 652 0.17 30.27 -38.43
N PHE A 653 -0.70 29.73 -39.27
CA PHE A 653 -0.35 28.66 -40.19
C PHE A 653 0.80 29.00 -41.15
N SER A 654 1.10 30.29 -41.40
CA SER A 654 2.23 30.68 -42.26
C SER A 654 3.60 30.30 -41.69
N ARG A 655 3.65 29.81 -40.46
CA ARG A 655 4.87 29.40 -39.76
C ARG A 655 4.92 27.91 -39.45
N SER A 656 3.86 27.16 -39.76
CA SER A 656 3.80 25.72 -39.51
C SER A 656 4.87 24.95 -40.29
N LYS A 657 5.54 24.02 -39.62
CA LYS A 657 6.65 23.22 -40.16
C LYS A 657 6.62 21.81 -39.60
N ASN A 658 7.04 20.81 -40.36
CA ASN A 658 7.12 19.41 -39.91
C ASN A 658 5.80 18.92 -39.27
N VAL A 659 4.67 19.15 -39.94
CA VAL A 659 3.37 18.65 -39.50
C VAL A 659 3.08 17.36 -40.27
N PHE A 660 2.79 16.28 -39.58
CA PHE A 660 2.47 14.99 -40.19
C PHE A 660 1.12 14.52 -39.70
N PHE A 661 0.20 14.25 -40.64
CA PHE A 661 -1.14 13.77 -40.33
C PHE A 661 -1.51 12.68 -41.35
N ALA A 662 -1.25 11.41 -41.05
CA ALA A 662 -1.41 10.35 -42.05
C ALA A 662 -1.68 8.98 -41.43
N GLY A 663 -2.26 8.07 -42.22
CA GLY A 663 -2.56 6.70 -41.76
C GLY A 663 -3.69 6.62 -40.73
N ASN A 664 -4.52 7.66 -40.63
CA ASN A 664 -5.69 7.68 -39.75
C ASN A 664 -6.93 7.15 -40.51
N SER A 665 -7.87 6.54 -39.80
CA SER A 665 -9.17 6.12 -40.35
C SER A 665 -10.29 6.97 -39.76
N PHE A 666 -11.30 7.28 -40.57
CA PHE A 666 -12.40 8.17 -40.22
C PHE A 666 -13.75 7.50 -40.51
N HIS A 667 -14.66 7.51 -39.53
CA HIS A 667 -16.02 6.98 -39.67
C HIS A 667 -17.01 7.97 -39.02
N ASN A 668 -17.98 8.46 -39.80
CA ASN A 668 -18.87 9.57 -39.41
C ASN A 668 -18.09 10.83 -38.98
N VAL A 669 -17.01 11.11 -39.72
CA VAL A 669 -16.25 12.36 -39.65
C VAL A 669 -16.24 12.95 -41.05
N ASP A 670 -16.71 14.17 -41.22
CA ASP A 670 -17.00 14.72 -42.54
C ASP A 670 -15.70 15.15 -43.27
N ALA A 671 -14.77 15.81 -42.57
CA ALA A 671 -13.46 16.18 -43.13
C ALA A 671 -12.43 15.05 -42.95
N LEU A 672 -12.01 14.46 -44.06
CA LEU A 672 -11.00 13.41 -44.12
C LEU A 672 -9.58 14.00 -44.23
N VAL A 673 -9.12 14.61 -43.13
CA VAL A 673 -7.90 15.42 -43.13
C VAL A 673 -6.62 14.58 -43.27
N ALA A 674 -5.65 15.11 -44.02
CA ALA A 674 -4.33 14.51 -44.18
C ALA A 674 -3.24 15.57 -44.47
N ASN A 675 -2.01 15.32 -44.02
CA ASN A 675 -0.84 16.09 -44.39
C ASN A 675 0.38 15.17 -44.56
N PRO A 676 0.87 14.94 -45.79
CA PRO A 676 0.40 15.53 -47.05
C PRO A 676 -0.99 15.05 -47.50
N ALA A 677 -1.81 15.96 -48.04
CA ALA A 677 -3.12 15.65 -48.64
C ALA A 677 -2.97 15.30 -50.12
N ARG A 678 -3.67 14.25 -50.57
CA ARG A 678 -3.71 13.85 -51.99
C ARG A 678 -5.02 14.31 -52.60
N ILE A 679 -4.97 15.31 -53.46
CA ILE A 679 -6.15 15.92 -54.08
C ILE A 679 -6.19 15.57 -55.56
N ARG A 680 -7.37 15.19 -56.04
CA ARG A 680 -7.64 14.93 -57.45
C ARG A 680 -8.48 16.08 -58.00
N HIS A 681 -8.00 16.74 -59.04
CA HIS A 681 -8.66 17.89 -59.65
C HIS A 681 -8.98 17.64 -61.12
N VAL A 682 -10.23 17.85 -61.50
CA VAL A 682 -10.69 17.78 -62.89
C VAL A 682 -10.99 19.18 -63.38
N GLN A 683 -10.22 19.63 -64.36
CA GLN A 683 -10.53 20.83 -65.11
C GLN A 683 -11.32 20.47 -66.37
N SER A 684 -12.63 20.75 -66.36
CA SER A 684 -13.52 20.39 -67.48
C SER A 684 -13.44 21.35 -68.67
N SER A 685 -13.23 22.65 -68.42
CA SER A 685 -13.12 23.70 -69.44
C SER A 685 -11.67 24.15 -69.60
N ALA A 686 -11.25 24.43 -70.84
CA ALA A 686 -9.87 24.83 -71.11
C ALA A 686 -9.58 26.19 -70.46
N ALA A 687 -8.65 26.21 -69.52
CA ALA A 687 -8.25 27.38 -68.75
C ALA A 687 -6.73 27.38 -68.53
N LYS A 688 -6.13 28.57 -68.46
CA LYS A 688 -4.70 28.71 -68.21
C LYS A 688 -4.35 28.49 -66.73
N THR A 689 -5.22 28.96 -65.84
CA THR A 689 -5.10 28.80 -64.39
C THR A 689 -6.17 27.85 -63.90
N TRP A 690 -5.77 26.79 -63.20
CA TRP A 690 -6.67 25.84 -62.57
C TRP A 690 -6.61 26.07 -61.05
N THR A 691 -7.68 26.63 -60.49
CA THR A 691 -7.81 26.77 -59.03
C THR A 691 -8.25 25.44 -58.46
N VAL A 692 -7.42 24.87 -57.59
CA VAL A 692 -7.66 23.62 -56.90
C VAL A 692 -8.02 23.91 -55.45
N ASP A 693 -9.22 23.49 -55.07
CA ASP A 693 -9.73 23.56 -53.70
C ASP A 693 -9.59 22.18 -53.05
N PRO A 694 -8.85 22.04 -51.93
CA PRO A 694 -8.72 20.77 -51.23
C PRO A 694 -9.95 20.34 -50.44
N VAL A 695 -11.00 21.17 -50.36
CA VAL A 695 -12.27 20.88 -49.64
C VAL A 695 -11.99 20.43 -48.21
N ASP A 696 -11.39 21.32 -47.41
CA ASP A 696 -11.11 21.10 -45.98
C ASP A 696 -10.13 19.94 -45.64
N ALA A 697 -9.47 19.33 -46.63
CA ALA A 697 -8.60 18.17 -46.44
C ALA A 697 -7.28 18.45 -45.69
N LEU A 698 -6.91 19.70 -45.47
CA LEU A 698 -5.73 20.04 -44.66
C LEU A 698 -6.09 20.09 -43.17
N PRO A 699 -5.25 19.54 -42.26
CA PRO A 699 -5.51 19.58 -40.83
C PRO A 699 -5.63 21.02 -40.29
N PHE A 700 -6.45 21.19 -39.25
CA PHE A 700 -6.71 22.40 -38.49
C PHE A 700 -7.28 23.57 -39.31
N GLY A 701 -7.84 23.29 -40.49
CA GLY A 701 -8.19 24.34 -41.46
C GLY A 701 -6.95 25.08 -41.96
N GLY A 702 -5.82 24.37 -42.06
CA GLY A 702 -4.53 24.91 -42.41
C GLY A 702 -4.45 25.43 -43.84
N ARG A 703 -3.43 26.27 -44.08
CA ARG A 703 -3.17 26.89 -45.39
C ARG A 703 -2.44 25.93 -46.34
N SER A 704 -2.58 26.12 -47.64
CA SER A 704 -1.86 25.35 -48.68
C SER A 704 -0.42 25.85 -48.86
N ARG A 705 0.51 25.38 -48.03
CA ARG A 705 1.88 25.92 -47.93
C ARG A 705 2.94 25.22 -48.77
N GLY A 706 2.60 24.08 -49.35
CA GLY A 706 3.50 23.33 -50.23
C GLY A 706 2.73 22.44 -51.21
N VAL A 707 3.37 22.16 -52.34
CA VAL A 707 2.95 21.16 -53.33
C VAL A 707 4.16 20.28 -53.61
N ASP A 708 4.10 19.02 -53.17
CA ASP A 708 5.22 18.07 -53.33
C ASP A 708 5.24 17.48 -54.75
N SER A 709 4.07 17.33 -55.37
CA SER A 709 3.95 16.71 -56.69
C SER A 709 2.67 17.16 -57.39
N VAL A 710 2.74 17.30 -58.72
CA VAL A 710 1.57 17.38 -59.61
C VAL A 710 1.80 16.39 -60.75
N ILE A 711 0.85 15.47 -60.96
CA ILE A 711 0.91 14.49 -62.04
C ILE A 711 -0.41 14.49 -62.81
N ALA A 712 -0.32 14.50 -64.14
CA ALA A 712 -1.49 14.36 -65.00
C ALA A 712 -2.06 12.94 -64.93
N LEU A 713 -3.38 12.82 -64.80
CA LEU A 713 -4.10 11.56 -64.91
C LEU A 713 -4.74 11.50 -66.31
N GLY A 714 -4.00 10.95 -67.26
CA GLY A 714 -4.38 10.97 -68.68
C GLY A 714 -3.89 12.22 -69.43
N PRO A 715 -4.30 12.40 -70.69
CA PRO A 715 -3.81 13.49 -71.52
C PRO A 715 -4.39 14.84 -71.11
N ILE A 716 -3.52 15.84 -70.96
CA ILE A 716 -3.90 17.25 -70.85
C ILE A 716 -4.12 17.78 -72.28
N THR A 717 -5.26 18.43 -72.53
CA THR A 717 -5.64 18.84 -73.90
C THR A 717 -6.07 20.29 -73.99
N THR A 718 -5.90 20.90 -75.16
CA THR A 718 -6.48 22.23 -75.45
C THR A 718 -7.99 22.13 -75.69
N SER A 719 -8.67 23.26 -75.87
CA SER A 719 -10.08 23.28 -76.29
C SER A 719 -10.34 22.51 -77.58
N GLY A 720 -9.37 22.51 -78.51
CA GLY A 720 -9.41 21.77 -79.77
C GLY A 720 -8.98 20.29 -79.68
N GLY A 721 -8.68 19.76 -78.48
CA GLY A 721 -8.37 18.34 -78.26
C GLY A 721 -6.93 17.92 -78.54
N SER A 722 -6.04 18.86 -78.87
CA SER A 722 -4.61 18.55 -79.03
C SER A 722 -3.96 18.30 -77.66
N THR A 723 -3.16 17.24 -77.54
CA THR A 723 -2.46 16.90 -76.29
C THR A 723 -1.31 17.88 -75.99
N ARG A 724 -1.05 18.11 -74.69
CA ARG A 724 0.05 18.91 -74.15
C ARG A 724 0.80 18.12 -73.08
N HIS A 725 2.11 18.36 -73.02
CA HIS A 725 3.03 17.71 -72.08
C HIS A 725 3.73 18.71 -71.14
N ALA A 726 3.39 20.00 -71.22
CA ALA A 726 3.92 21.02 -70.33
C ALA A 726 3.47 20.75 -68.88
N MET A 727 4.33 21.06 -67.91
CA MET A 727 4.02 20.95 -66.49
C MET A 727 3.60 22.33 -65.94
N PRO A 728 2.56 22.44 -65.10
CA PRO A 728 2.21 23.71 -64.49
C PRO A 728 3.19 24.06 -63.36
N TYR A 729 3.30 25.35 -63.06
CA TYR A 729 3.81 25.78 -61.74
C TYR A 729 2.64 26.02 -60.79
N ALA A 730 2.90 25.97 -59.48
CA ALA A 730 1.88 26.15 -58.45
C ALA A 730 2.05 27.50 -57.73
N ASN A 731 0.97 28.26 -57.64
CA ASN A 731 0.84 29.40 -56.73
C ASN A 731 0.08 28.92 -55.48
N LEU A 732 0.74 29.05 -54.34
CA LEU A 732 0.27 28.58 -53.04
C LEU A 732 -0.57 29.63 -52.31
N GLU A 733 -1.29 29.25 -51.25
CA GLU A 733 -2.03 30.17 -50.38
C GLU A 733 -3.05 31.06 -51.13
N GLN A 734 -3.78 30.48 -52.08
CA GLN A 734 -4.86 31.17 -52.81
C GLN A 734 -6.21 31.05 -52.10
N GLY A 735 -7.20 31.83 -52.54
CA GLY A 735 -8.52 31.91 -51.91
C GLY A 735 -8.52 32.77 -50.62
N SER A 736 -9.70 33.04 -50.06
CA SER A 736 -9.84 33.86 -48.85
C SER A 736 -9.23 33.19 -47.61
N ASN A 737 -9.29 31.87 -47.54
CA ASN A 737 -8.75 31.06 -46.44
C ASN A 737 -7.28 30.69 -46.63
N LYS A 738 -6.70 30.98 -47.80
CA LYS A 738 -5.33 30.60 -48.18
C LYS A 738 -5.09 29.08 -48.20
N ASP A 739 -6.13 28.32 -48.48
CA ASP A 739 -6.16 26.85 -48.57
C ASP A 739 -6.19 26.34 -50.01
N GLN A 740 -6.40 27.21 -51.01
CA GLN A 740 -6.43 26.83 -52.42
C GLN A 740 -5.05 26.94 -53.06
N VAL A 741 -4.86 26.24 -54.18
CA VAL A 741 -3.65 26.32 -55.02
C VAL A 741 -4.05 26.60 -56.46
N ASP A 742 -3.40 27.56 -57.08
CA ASP A 742 -3.54 27.81 -58.52
C ASP A 742 -2.44 27.07 -59.28
N LEU A 743 -2.82 26.12 -60.14
CA LEU A 743 -1.92 25.49 -61.10
C LEU A 743 -1.94 26.31 -62.40
N VAL A 744 -0.81 26.91 -62.75
CA VAL A 744 -0.71 27.79 -63.92
C VAL A 744 0.03 27.08 -65.05
N TRP A 745 -0.66 26.93 -66.17
CA TRP A 745 -0.18 26.28 -67.39
C TRP A 745 0.35 27.30 -68.40
N GLU A 746 1.11 26.82 -69.39
CA GLU A 746 1.64 27.66 -70.47
C GLU A 746 0.52 28.28 -71.33
N GLU A 747 -0.54 27.52 -71.60
CA GLU A 747 -1.73 27.92 -72.37
C GLU A 747 -3.02 27.37 -71.74
N SER A 748 -4.18 27.75 -72.30
CA SER A 748 -5.48 27.24 -71.83
C SER A 748 -5.67 25.76 -72.15
N VAL A 749 -5.70 24.93 -71.11
CA VAL A 749 -5.83 23.47 -71.19
C VAL A 749 -6.90 22.94 -70.25
N LYS A 750 -7.37 21.71 -70.50
CA LYS A 750 -8.31 20.94 -69.67
C LYS A 750 -7.79 19.51 -69.49
N GLY A 751 -8.26 18.83 -68.45
CA GLY A 751 -7.83 17.48 -68.12
C GLY A 751 -7.93 17.22 -66.63
N GLU A 752 -7.15 16.25 -66.16
CA GLU A 752 -7.17 15.83 -64.78
C GLU A 752 -5.76 15.72 -64.22
N VAL A 753 -5.60 16.14 -62.97
CA VAL A 753 -4.34 16.03 -62.24
C VAL A 753 -4.57 15.46 -60.84
N GLN A 754 -3.55 14.79 -60.32
CA GLN A 754 -3.40 14.49 -58.92
C GLN A 754 -2.26 15.33 -58.34
N LEU A 755 -2.53 15.98 -57.22
CA LEU A 755 -1.57 16.84 -56.53
C LEU A 755 -1.42 16.40 -55.07
N THR A 756 -0.21 16.57 -54.54
CA THR A 756 0.12 16.31 -53.12
C THR A 756 0.34 17.65 -52.44
N LEU A 757 -0.62 18.09 -51.62
CA LEU A 757 -0.57 19.36 -50.88
C LEU A 757 -0.01 19.18 -49.48
N ARG A 758 0.60 20.25 -48.97
CA ARG A 758 1.07 20.36 -47.60
C ARG A 758 0.56 21.61 -46.90
N MET A 759 0.32 21.51 -45.60
CA MET A 759 0.09 22.66 -44.72
C MET A 759 1.35 23.26 -44.09
N ASP A 760 2.49 22.60 -44.31
CA ASP A 760 3.79 22.92 -43.76
C ASP A 760 4.84 23.09 -44.87
N LYS A 761 6.01 23.62 -44.50
CA LYS A 761 7.20 23.72 -45.35
C LYS A 761 8.36 22.92 -44.77
#